data_AF-A0A060IPF9-F1
#
_entry.id   AF-A0A060IPF9-F1
#
_cell.length_a   1.000
_cell.length_b   1.000
_cell.length_c   1.000
_cell.angle_alpha   90.00
_cell.angle_beta   90.00
_cell.angle_gamma   90.00
#
_symmetry.space_group_name_H-M   'P 1'
#
loop_
_entity.id
_entity.type
_entity.pdbx_description
1 polymer ?
#
loop_
_entity_poly.entity_id
_entity_poly.type
_entity_poly.pdbx_seq_one_letter_code
_entity_poly.pdbx_strand_id
1 'polypeptide(L)'
;MDFSMVAGAAAYSEKSGTDAVGEKYSWRIPINHNNFKIFKNNERQLCEVLQNKFGCISTVVSPVQEGNSKSLQVFRKMLTPRLELSVWKDDLTTHAVDAVVNAANEDLLHGGGLALALVKAGGFEIQEESKQWVARFGKVSAGEIAVTGAGRLPCKQIIHAVGPRWMEWDTQGCIRKLEKAIVSILHYVFYENTHVKTVAIPALSSGIFQFPLILCTEIIVETIWVHLQRKPMISNLKEIHLVSNEDPTVAAFKAASELILGKNELGQETTPSFNAMVVNNLTLQIVQGHIERQTADVIVNSVHPRDITVGPVAKSILQQAGVEMQSEFLATKAKQFQRSQLVLVTRGFNLSCQYIYHVLWHSEFPKPQTLKHAVKECLEKCIEQNITSISFPALGTGNMDIKKETAAEILFDEVLTFAKDHVKHQLTVKFVIFPTDLEIHKVFSAEMAKRSKMLGLNNYSVPQSTREEKRENELEARFPAINLMGFNLENMWEAHAWIQRILSLQNHHIIENNHILYLGRKEHDILSQLQKTSSVSITEMIKPGRTELEIKGAQADLIEVVMNIEDMLCKVQEEMARKKEQGLWSLLGQWTNQQQKTQDKMKENIFLKCPVPPTQEIEDQKKQFEKCGLQVIKVEKIENKVLMAAFQRKKEMMEGKLPRQSVSHRLFQQVPHQFCNVVCRVGFQRMYSVPCEPKYGAGIYFTKNLKNLAEKAKKISAADKLIYVFEAEVLTGSFCQGHRLNIVPPPLSPGAVDGHDSVVDNVSSPETFVIFSGMQAIPQYLWICTQDYVQSQDDSLGPMRPFAQHPWRGLTSGSPVD
;
A
#
# COMPACT_ATOMS: atom_id res chain seq x y z
N MET A 1 37.88 -18.59 -29.54
CA MET A 1 37.00 -18.63 -30.72
C MET A 1 35.63 -18.18 -30.26
N ASP A 2 35.32 -16.93 -30.65
CA ASP A 2 34.03 -16.27 -30.86
C ASP A 2 33.00 -16.24 -29.71
N PHE A 3 32.81 -15.13 -28.98
CA PHE A 3 32.06 -13.90 -29.35
C PHE A 3 30.66 -14.15 -29.92
N SER A 4 29.61 -13.87 -29.13
CA SER A 4 28.63 -12.83 -29.52
C SER A 4 27.85 -12.31 -28.29
N MET A 5 28.04 -11.02 -28.04
CA MET A 5 27.11 -10.17 -27.29
C MET A 5 25.86 -9.98 -28.14
N VAL A 6 24.67 -10.13 -27.55
CA VAL A 6 23.44 -9.58 -28.11
C VAL A 6 23.13 -8.30 -27.33
N ALA A 7 23.54 -7.18 -27.91
CA ALA A 7 23.05 -5.86 -27.57
C ALA A 7 21.62 -5.71 -28.11
N GLY A 8 20.65 -5.61 -27.21
CA GLY A 8 19.29 -5.19 -27.55
C GLY A 8 19.20 -3.67 -27.51
N ALA A 9 19.43 -3.02 -28.65
CA ALA A 9 19.12 -1.62 -28.86
C ALA A 9 17.58 -1.43 -28.84
N ALA A 10 17.04 -0.82 -27.80
CA ALA A 10 15.65 -0.37 -27.79
C ALA A 10 15.56 0.93 -28.60
N ALA A 11 14.91 0.84 -29.76
CA ALA A 11 14.65 1.95 -30.65
C ALA A 11 13.73 2.99 -29.97
N TYR A 12 14.15 4.26 -30.03
CA TYR A 12 13.34 5.42 -29.72
C TYR A 12 12.14 5.48 -30.68
N SER A 13 10.92 5.51 -30.13
CA SER A 13 9.76 6.04 -30.84
C SER A 13 9.33 7.33 -30.16
N GLU A 14 9.53 8.45 -30.84
CA GLU A 14 8.93 9.74 -30.48
C GLU A 14 7.41 9.62 -30.47
N LYS A 15 6.79 9.87 -29.32
CA LYS A 15 5.43 10.40 -29.25
C LYS A 15 5.43 11.63 -28.36
N SER A 16 4.98 12.70 -28.98
CA SER A 16 4.84 14.06 -28.50
C SER A 16 3.93 14.21 -27.27
N GLY A 17 4.39 15.02 -26.31
CA GLY A 17 3.58 16.05 -25.67
C GLY A 17 2.71 15.65 -24.47
N THR A 18 3.08 16.23 -23.32
CA THR A 18 2.34 16.48 -22.06
C THR A 18 2.33 15.38 -20.99
N ASP A 19 2.89 15.76 -19.83
CA ASP A 19 2.90 15.16 -18.49
C ASP A 19 3.82 13.96 -18.22
N ALA A 20 5.11 14.25 -18.01
CA ALA A 20 6.09 13.31 -17.48
C ALA A 20 5.85 13.03 -15.97
N VAL A 21 5.15 11.94 -15.67
CA VAL A 21 5.12 11.32 -14.34
C VAL A 21 6.50 10.76 -14.03
N GLY A 22 7.20 11.33 -13.04
CA GLY A 22 8.54 10.88 -12.65
C GLY A 22 8.56 9.41 -12.22
N GLU A 23 9.54 8.64 -12.72
CA GLU A 23 9.75 7.24 -12.37
C GLU A 23 9.94 7.08 -10.85
N LYS A 24 9.19 6.16 -10.23
CA LYS A 24 9.29 5.84 -8.81
C LYS A 24 10.22 4.65 -8.60
N TYR A 25 11.30 4.83 -7.84
CA TYR A 25 12.23 3.76 -7.48
C TYR A 25 11.86 3.11 -6.14
N SER A 26 12.03 1.79 -6.04
CA SER A 26 11.77 1.02 -4.83
C SER A 26 12.79 -0.10 -4.69
N TRP A 27 13.53 -0.14 -3.57
CA TRP A 27 14.53 -1.16 -3.28
C TRP A 27 14.21 -1.90 -1.99
N ARG A 28 14.49 -3.20 -1.98
CA ARG A 28 14.35 -4.06 -0.81
C ARG A 28 15.74 -4.40 -0.28
N ILE A 29 16.04 -3.97 0.95
CA ILE A 29 17.35 -4.14 1.55
C ILE A 29 17.25 -5.24 2.62
N PRO A 30 17.78 -6.46 2.40
CA PRO A 30 17.70 -7.52 3.39
C PRO A 30 18.52 -7.17 4.65
N ILE A 31 17.97 -7.48 5.81
CA ILE A 31 18.54 -7.28 7.14
C ILE A 31 18.32 -8.54 7.98
N ASN A 32 19.22 -8.80 8.95
CA ASN A 32 19.05 -9.92 9.87
C ASN A 32 17.95 -9.64 10.93
N HIS A 33 17.50 -10.68 11.65
CA HIS A 33 16.44 -10.55 12.65
C HIS A 33 16.79 -9.67 13.85
N ASN A 34 18.07 -9.56 14.23
CA ASN A 34 18.49 -8.70 15.34
C ASN A 34 18.34 -7.22 14.95
N ASN A 35 18.85 -6.87 13.76
CA ASN A 35 18.72 -5.54 13.17
C ASN A 35 17.25 -5.19 12.92
N PHE A 36 16.43 -6.16 12.49
CA PHE A 36 14.98 -5.96 12.35
C PHE A 36 14.32 -5.45 13.63
N LYS A 37 14.59 -6.07 14.79
CA LYS A 37 14.00 -5.64 16.06
C LYS A 37 14.41 -4.20 16.40
N ILE A 38 15.68 -3.87 16.21
CA ILE A 38 16.23 -2.52 16.48
C ILE A 38 15.55 -1.48 15.59
N PHE A 39 15.50 -1.72 14.27
CA PHE A 39 14.86 -0.82 13.32
C PHE A 39 13.35 -0.76 13.48
N LYS A 40 12.70 -1.85 13.91
CA LYS A 40 11.25 -1.86 14.14
C LYS A 40 10.86 -1.04 15.36
N ASN A 41 11.63 -1.14 16.44
CA ASN A 41 11.42 -0.32 17.64
C ASN A 41 11.71 1.17 17.39
N ASN A 42 12.62 1.46 16.46
CA ASN A 42 13.04 2.81 16.09
C ASN A 42 12.58 3.20 14.67
N GLU A 43 11.45 2.65 14.19
CA GLU A 43 11.03 2.77 12.79
C GLU A 43 10.75 4.23 12.42
N ARG A 44 10.19 5.00 13.36
CA ARG A 44 9.97 6.42 13.21
C ARG A 44 11.27 7.19 12.99
N GLN A 45 12.30 6.94 13.81
CA GLN A 45 13.60 7.59 13.71
C GLN A 45 14.28 7.24 12.39
N LEU A 46 14.26 5.96 11.99
CA LEU A 46 14.78 5.53 10.70
C LEU A 46 14.10 6.28 9.54
N CYS A 47 12.77 6.40 9.58
CA CYS A 47 12.01 7.13 8.57
C CYS A 47 12.33 8.62 8.58
N GLU A 48 12.41 9.26 9.76
CA GLU A 48 12.76 10.68 9.90
C GLU A 48 14.15 10.96 9.33
N VAL A 49 15.17 10.13 9.63
CA VAL A 49 16.51 10.30 9.04
C VAL A 49 16.48 10.11 7.53
N LEU A 50 15.89 9.03 7.03
CA LEU A 50 15.90 8.72 5.59
C LEU A 50 15.14 9.77 4.78
N GLN A 51 14.05 10.31 5.34
CA GLN A 51 13.28 11.39 4.73
C GLN A 51 14.02 12.72 4.80
N ASN A 52 14.54 13.11 5.97
CA ASN A 52 15.16 14.43 6.15
C ASN A 52 16.54 14.54 5.48
N LYS A 53 17.33 13.45 5.52
CA LYS A 53 18.71 13.43 5.01
C LYS A 53 18.78 13.12 3.51
N PHE A 54 17.91 12.24 3.00
CA PHE A 54 17.95 11.76 1.61
C PHE A 54 16.65 11.98 0.83
N GLY A 55 15.56 12.45 1.45
CA GLY A 55 14.26 12.56 0.77
C GLY A 55 13.65 11.20 0.40
N CYS A 56 14.07 10.11 1.05
CA CYS A 56 13.58 8.75 0.81
C CYS A 56 12.60 8.33 1.91
N ILE A 57 11.62 7.50 1.55
CA ILE A 57 10.68 6.91 2.49
C ILE A 57 11.09 5.47 2.75
N SER A 58 11.11 5.05 4.00
CA SER A 58 11.41 3.67 4.38
C SER A 58 10.24 3.00 5.09
N THR A 59 10.15 1.68 4.98
CA THR A 59 9.32 0.84 5.87
C THR A 59 10.10 -0.42 6.24
N VAL A 60 10.05 -0.82 7.52
CA VAL A 60 10.73 -2.02 8.00
C VAL A 60 9.76 -3.19 7.96
N VAL A 61 10.05 -4.16 7.11
CA VAL A 61 9.23 -5.36 6.91
C VAL A 61 9.99 -6.59 7.42
N SER A 62 9.32 -7.47 8.15
CA SER A 62 9.86 -8.83 8.39
C SER A 62 9.43 -9.70 7.21
N PRO A 63 10.13 -10.80 6.87
CA PRO A 63 9.41 -11.92 6.31
C PRO A 63 8.46 -12.25 7.44
N VAL A 64 7.19 -12.20 7.13
CA VAL A 64 6.24 -13.00 7.87
C VAL A 64 6.90 -14.39 7.90
N GLN A 65 7.28 -14.89 9.10
CA GLN A 65 7.45 -16.34 9.28
C GLN A 65 6.30 -16.93 8.50
N GLU A 66 6.58 -17.71 7.46
CA GLU A 66 5.56 -18.11 6.50
C GLU A 66 4.32 -18.57 7.27
N GLY A 67 3.34 -17.70 7.21
CA GLY A 67 2.29 -17.56 8.19
C GLY A 67 1.24 -16.74 7.52
N ASN A 68 0.78 -17.24 6.38
CA ASN A 68 -0.50 -16.90 5.78
C ASN A 68 -0.77 -15.39 5.68
N SER A 69 -0.22 -14.71 4.66
CA SER A 69 -0.97 -13.62 4.03
C SER A 69 -1.48 -14.06 2.66
N LYS A 70 -2.03 -15.28 2.61
CA LYS A 70 -3.28 -15.44 1.88
C LYS A 70 -4.27 -14.60 2.66
N SER A 71 -4.95 -13.67 1.99
CA SER A 71 -6.23 -13.14 2.44
C SER A 71 -7.00 -14.28 3.10
N LEU A 72 -7.12 -14.22 4.43
CA LEU A 72 -7.63 -15.34 5.22
C LEU A 72 -9.04 -15.00 5.63
N GLN A 73 -10.00 -15.56 4.92
CA GLN A 73 -11.38 -15.59 5.39
C GLN A 73 -11.40 -16.40 6.69
N VAL A 74 -11.85 -15.81 7.80
CA VAL A 74 -11.93 -16.45 9.13
C VAL A 74 -13.37 -16.77 9.54
N PHE A 75 -14.35 -16.16 8.86
CA PHE A 75 -15.77 -16.41 9.04
C PHE A 75 -16.50 -16.22 7.72
N ARG A 76 -17.53 -17.03 7.50
CA ARG A 76 -18.43 -16.91 6.34
C ARG A 76 -19.85 -17.28 6.74
N LYS A 77 -20.82 -16.51 6.24
CA LYS A 77 -22.25 -16.78 6.40
C LYS A 77 -23.08 -16.21 5.26
N MET A 78 -24.00 -17.01 4.71
CA MET A 78 -25.03 -16.47 3.82
C MET A 78 -26.11 -15.74 4.64
N LEU A 79 -26.26 -14.42 4.43
CA LEU A 79 -27.30 -13.62 5.08
C LEU A 79 -28.66 -13.76 4.35
N THR A 80 -28.61 -13.91 3.02
CA THR A 80 -29.74 -14.29 2.16
C THR A 80 -29.23 -15.25 1.08
N PRO A 81 -30.07 -15.89 0.25
CA PRO A 81 -29.60 -16.79 -0.80
C PRO A 81 -28.63 -16.17 -1.83
N ARG A 82 -28.54 -14.84 -1.90
CA ARG A 82 -27.69 -14.11 -2.87
C ARG A 82 -26.71 -13.13 -2.22
N LEU A 83 -26.71 -13.01 -0.89
CA LEU A 83 -25.86 -12.09 -0.15
C LEU A 83 -25.07 -12.83 0.93
N GLU A 84 -23.75 -12.82 0.78
CA GLU A 84 -22.78 -13.36 1.72
C GLU A 84 -22.24 -12.25 2.63
N LEU A 85 -22.03 -12.57 3.91
CA LEU A 85 -21.15 -11.82 4.80
C LEU A 85 -19.98 -12.70 5.22
N SER A 86 -18.78 -12.12 5.17
CA SER A 86 -17.57 -12.82 5.57
C SER A 86 -16.61 -11.92 6.33
N VAL A 87 -15.82 -12.50 7.23
CA VAL A 87 -14.78 -11.79 7.99
C VAL A 87 -13.42 -12.21 7.44
N TRP A 88 -12.55 -11.23 7.17
CA TRP A 88 -11.26 -11.44 6.55
C TRP A 88 -10.14 -10.83 7.38
N LYS A 89 -9.07 -11.62 7.60
CA LYS A 89 -7.75 -11.11 7.92
C LYS A 89 -7.08 -10.70 6.62
N ASP A 90 -7.13 -9.41 6.31
CA ASP A 90 -6.58 -8.85 5.09
C ASP A 90 -6.33 -7.34 5.20
N ASP A 91 -5.57 -6.77 4.27
CA ASP A 91 -5.32 -5.33 4.16
C ASP A 91 -6.31 -4.67 3.20
N LEU A 92 -7.13 -3.73 3.70
CA LEU A 92 -8.12 -3.01 2.91
C LEU A 92 -7.50 -2.22 1.73
N THR A 93 -6.22 -1.87 1.79
CA THR A 93 -5.54 -1.17 0.70
C THR A 93 -5.30 -2.05 -0.54
N THR A 94 -5.30 -3.38 -0.35
CA THR A 94 -5.09 -4.38 -1.41
C THR A 94 -6.28 -5.32 -1.60
N HIS A 95 -7.30 -5.23 -0.74
CA HIS A 95 -8.47 -6.10 -0.77
C HIS A 95 -9.36 -5.81 -1.98
N ALA A 96 -9.51 -6.79 -2.87
CA ALA A 96 -10.21 -6.64 -4.14
C ALA A 96 -11.74 -6.69 -3.95
N VAL A 97 -12.39 -5.53 -4.00
CA VAL A 97 -13.85 -5.36 -3.92
C VAL A 97 -14.31 -4.19 -4.81
N ASP A 98 -15.60 -4.09 -5.10
CA ASP A 98 -16.12 -2.95 -5.88
C ASP A 98 -16.03 -1.63 -5.11
N ALA A 99 -16.27 -1.64 -3.80
CA ALA A 99 -16.19 -0.47 -2.94
C ALA A 99 -15.50 -0.76 -1.59
N VAL A 100 -14.59 0.13 -1.19
CA VAL A 100 -13.95 0.08 0.13
C VAL A 100 -14.55 1.17 1.02
N VAL A 101 -14.88 0.83 2.26
CA VAL A 101 -15.31 1.81 3.26
C VAL A 101 -14.09 2.35 4.01
N ASN A 102 -13.94 3.67 4.01
CA ASN A 102 -12.94 4.38 4.80
C ASN A 102 -13.55 4.82 6.14
N ALA A 103 -12.79 4.65 7.24
CA ALA A 103 -13.08 5.26 8.54
C ALA A 103 -12.61 6.72 8.54
N ALA A 104 -13.49 7.64 8.14
CA ALA A 104 -13.19 9.05 7.92
C ALA A 104 -13.59 9.96 9.10
N ASN A 105 -13.11 11.21 9.09
CA ASN A 105 -13.57 12.28 9.96
C ASN A 105 -14.49 13.27 9.21
N GLU A 106 -15.10 14.18 9.96
CA GLU A 106 -16.08 15.15 9.49
C GLU A 106 -15.55 16.09 8.39
N ASP A 107 -14.22 16.30 8.36
CA ASP A 107 -13.53 17.16 7.41
C ASP A 107 -13.00 16.41 6.17
N LEU A 108 -13.20 15.08 6.10
CA LEU A 108 -12.60 14.18 5.11
C LEU A 108 -11.09 14.40 4.93
N LEU A 109 -10.40 14.69 6.05
CA LEU A 109 -8.94 14.85 6.09
C LEU A 109 -8.29 13.55 6.55
N HIS A 110 -7.73 12.81 5.59
CA HIS A 110 -7.23 11.45 5.76
C HIS A 110 -5.79 11.43 6.30
N GLY A 111 -5.60 12.00 7.49
CA GLY A 111 -4.28 12.24 8.09
C GLY A 111 -3.76 11.14 9.03
N GLY A 112 -4.55 10.11 9.35
CA GLY A 112 -4.13 9.02 10.24
C GLY A 112 -4.92 7.72 10.06
N GLY A 113 -4.42 6.65 10.69
CA GLY A 113 -5.07 5.33 10.70
C GLY A 113 -5.30 4.73 9.31
N LEU A 114 -6.41 4.02 9.16
CA LEU A 114 -6.84 3.42 7.89
C LEU A 114 -7.01 4.47 6.77
N ALA A 115 -7.55 5.64 7.08
CA ALA A 115 -7.76 6.70 6.10
C ALA A 115 -6.44 7.14 5.44
N LEU A 116 -5.38 7.31 6.25
CA LEU A 116 -4.06 7.61 5.72
C LEU A 116 -3.49 6.45 4.90
N ALA A 117 -3.71 5.20 5.32
CA ALA A 117 -3.27 4.03 4.56
C ALA A 117 -3.93 3.96 3.16
N LEU A 118 -5.23 4.23 3.08
CA LEU A 118 -5.97 4.27 1.82
C LEU A 118 -5.46 5.40 0.90
N VAL A 119 -5.18 6.60 1.42
CA VAL A 119 -4.58 7.69 0.62
C VAL A 119 -3.15 7.36 0.19
N LYS A 120 -2.34 6.72 1.04
CA LYS A 120 -0.98 6.30 0.68
C LYS A 120 -0.97 5.29 -0.47
N ALA A 121 -1.88 4.31 -0.43
CA ALA A 121 -1.98 3.27 -1.45
C ALA A 121 -2.66 3.80 -2.74
N GLY A 122 -3.82 4.43 -2.59
CA GLY A 122 -4.64 4.92 -3.70
C GLY A 122 -4.17 6.21 -4.36
N GLY A 123 -3.38 7.02 -3.66
CA GLY A 123 -2.86 8.29 -4.17
C GLY A 123 -3.55 9.52 -3.58
N PHE A 124 -2.87 10.66 -3.74
CA PHE A 124 -3.31 11.94 -3.17
C PHE A 124 -4.60 12.46 -3.82
N GLU A 125 -4.95 12.00 -5.03
CA GLU A 125 -6.22 12.29 -5.70
C GLU A 125 -7.45 11.99 -4.82
N ILE A 126 -7.41 10.94 -3.99
CA ILE A 126 -8.48 10.64 -3.01
C ILE A 126 -8.67 11.81 -2.03
N GLN A 127 -7.58 12.41 -1.57
CA GLN A 127 -7.62 13.54 -0.65
C GLN A 127 -8.06 14.84 -1.37
N GLU A 128 -7.69 15.02 -2.64
CA GLU A 128 -8.13 16.17 -3.44
C GLU A 128 -9.64 16.10 -3.72
N GLU A 129 -10.14 14.94 -4.16
CA GLU A 129 -11.57 14.71 -4.36
C GLU A 129 -12.35 14.90 -3.05
N SER A 130 -11.81 14.42 -1.92
CA SER A 130 -12.40 14.64 -0.60
C SER A 130 -12.49 16.13 -0.23
N LYS A 131 -11.44 16.92 -0.51
CA LYS A 131 -11.45 18.38 -0.27
C LYS A 131 -12.47 19.09 -1.16
N GLN A 132 -12.57 18.69 -2.44
CA GLN A 132 -13.55 19.23 -3.38
C GLN A 132 -14.98 18.88 -2.94
N TRP A 133 -15.19 17.65 -2.45
CA TRP A 133 -16.46 17.20 -1.90
C TRP A 133 -16.89 18.08 -0.72
N VAL A 134 -16.00 18.29 0.27
CA VAL A 134 -16.29 19.15 1.43
C VAL A 134 -16.50 20.62 1.04
N ALA A 135 -15.74 21.13 0.06
CA ALA A 135 -15.94 22.49 -0.45
C ALA A 135 -17.32 22.67 -1.09
N ARG A 136 -17.88 21.61 -1.69
CA ARG A 136 -19.17 21.64 -2.39
C ARG A 136 -20.37 21.36 -1.47
N PHE A 137 -20.24 20.42 -0.53
CA PHE A 137 -21.35 19.91 0.26
C PHE A 137 -21.24 20.21 1.77
N GLY A 138 -20.13 20.79 2.21
CA GLY A 138 -19.85 21.03 3.62
C GLY A 138 -19.27 19.82 4.34
N LYS A 139 -19.14 19.93 5.67
CA LYS A 139 -18.62 18.85 6.52
C LYS A 139 -19.59 17.67 6.58
N VAL A 140 -19.07 16.45 6.65
CA VAL A 140 -19.87 15.24 6.80
C VAL A 140 -20.18 15.04 8.28
N SER A 141 -21.46 14.88 8.61
CA SER A 141 -21.88 14.66 10.01
C SER A 141 -21.61 13.22 10.44
N ALA A 142 -21.35 13.00 11.74
CA ALA A 142 -21.24 11.64 12.27
C ALA A 142 -22.53 10.83 12.01
N GLY A 143 -22.37 9.63 11.45
CA GLY A 143 -23.46 8.79 10.96
C GLY A 143 -23.75 8.92 9.46
N GLU A 144 -23.11 9.86 8.76
CA GLU A 144 -23.26 10.07 7.31
C GLU A 144 -22.04 9.58 6.54
N ILE A 145 -22.16 9.57 5.21
CA ILE A 145 -21.12 9.16 4.28
C ILE A 145 -20.85 10.23 3.22
N ALA A 146 -19.65 10.19 2.65
CA ALA A 146 -19.29 10.82 1.39
C ALA A 146 -18.65 9.79 0.46
N VAL A 147 -18.71 10.00 -0.85
CA VAL A 147 -18.18 9.05 -1.83
C VAL A 147 -17.26 9.75 -2.80
N THR A 148 -16.11 9.13 -3.07
CA THR A 148 -15.10 9.59 -4.03
C THR A 148 -14.64 8.42 -4.91
N GLY A 149 -13.86 8.73 -5.95
CA GLY A 149 -13.04 7.77 -6.66
C GLY A 149 -12.02 7.09 -5.73
N ALA A 150 -11.53 5.94 -6.17
CA ALA A 150 -10.60 5.10 -5.42
C ALA A 150 -9.12 5.30 -5.77
N GLY A 151 -8.86 6.20 -6.71
CA GLY A 151 -7.56 6.37 -7.33
C GLY A 151 -6.94 5.06 -7.81
N ARG A 152 -5.76 4.71 -7.29
CA ARG A 152 -5.02 3.48 -7.63
C ARG A 152 -5.39 2.25 -6.80
N LEU A 153 -6.36 2.32 -5.88
CA LEU A 153 -6.79 1.15 -5.12
C LEU A 153 -7.45 0.11 -6.05
N PRO A 154 -7.43 -1.19 -5.70
CA PRO A 154 -8.09 -2.24 -6.48
C PRO A 154 -9.61 -2.27 -6.27
N CYS A 155 -10.25 -1.09 -6.25
CA CYS A 155 -11.69 -0.91 -6.15
C CYS A 155 -12.13 0.27 -7.02
N LYS A 156 -13.44 0.41 -7.25
CA LYS A 156 -13.97 1.46 -8.14
C LYS A 156 -14.21 2.78 -7.41
N GLN A 157 -14.53 2.71 -6.12
CA GLN A 157 -14.90 3.87 -5.32
C GLN A 157 -14.61 3.65 -3.83
N ILE A 158 -14.48 4.75 -3.10
CA ILE A 158 -14.34 4.75 -1.64
C ILE A 158 -15.59 5.38 -1.02
N ILE A 159 -16.17 4.69 -0.04
CA ILE A 159 -17.25 5.21 0.79
C ILE A 159 -16.62 5.73 2.09
N HIS A 160 -16.47 7.04 2.22
CA HIS A 160 -15.98 7.69 3.43
C HIS A 160 -17.08 7.80 4.47
N ALA A 161 -17.11 6.88 5.42
CA ALA A 161 -18.10 6.89 6.49
C ALA A 161 -17.52 7.56 7.73
N VAL A 162 -18.29 8.48 8.33
CA VAL A 162 -17.88 9.22 9.52
C VAL A 162 -18.53 8.58 10.74
N GLY A 163 -17.74 7.78 11.46
CA GLY A 163 -18.14 7.19 12.73
C GLY A 163 -18.10 8.21 13.88
N PRO A 164 -18.72 7.91 15.03
CA PRO A 164 -18.65 8.76 16.21
C PRO A 164 -17.33 8.58 16.97
N ARG A 165 -16.83 9.67 17.54
CA ARG A 165 -15.83 9.61 18.62
C ARG A 165 -16.48 9.05 19.86
N TRP A 166 -15.82 8.12 20.55
CA TRP A 166 -16.33 7.54 21.77
C TRP A 166 -16.32 8.56 22.91
N MET A 167 -17.47 8.70 23.57
CA MET A 167 -17.68 9.62 24.68
C MET A 167 -18.35 8.84 25.80
N GLU A 168 -17.65 8.62 26.92
CA GLU A 168 -18.15 7.82 28.05
C GLU A 168 -19.47 8.35 28.63
N TRP A 169 -19.73 9.65 28.51
CA TRP A 169 -20.94 10.29 29.01
C TRP A 169 -22.12 10.27 28.02
N ASP A 170 -21.92 9.89 26.75
CA ASP A 170 -22.97 9.77 25.72
C ASP A 170 -22.81 8.45 24.94
N THR A 171 -22.68 7.34 25.66
CA THR A 171 -22.51 6.01 25.05
C THR A 171 -23.65 5.70 24.08
N GLN A 172 -24.90 5.97 24.45
CA GLN A 172 -26.06 5.70 23.59
C GLN A 172 -26.07 6.59 22.33
N GLY A 173 -25.64 7.85 22.43
CA GLY A 173 -25.51 8.72 21.27
C GLY A 173 -24.40 8.27 20.33
N CYS A 174 -23.27 7.77 20.86
CA CYS A 174 -22.24 7.11 20.07
C CYS A 174 -22.78 5.86 19.37
N ILE A 175 -23.48 4.97 20.09
CA ILE A 175 -24.08 3.75 19.50
C ILE A 175 -25.01 4.12 18.32
N ARG A 176 -25.97 5.03 18.52
CA ARG A 176 -26.90 5.47 17.46
C ARG A 176 -26.20 6.04 16.23
N LYS A 177 -25.10 6.79 16.42
CA LYS A 177 -24.33 7.38 15.31
C LYS A 177 -23.55 6.31 14.54
N LEU A 178 -23.01 5.29 15.22
CA LEU A 178 -22.34 4.17 14.56
C LEU A 178 -23.35 3.33 13.76
N GLU A 179 -24.50 3.00 14.35
CA GLU A 179 -25.62 2.33 13.66
C GLU A 179 -26.02 3.13 12.41
N LYS A 180 -26.19 4.44 12.56
CA LYS A 180 -26.54 5.34 11.44
C LYS A 180 -25.48 5.29 10.33
N ALA A 181 -24.19 5.34 10.67
CA ALA A 181 -23.11 5.26 9.68
C ALA A 181 -23.18 3.95 8.86
N ILE A 182 -23.40 2.82 9.53
CA ILE A 182 -23.55 1.52 8.87
C ILE A 182 -24.81 1.49 7.99
N VAL A 183 -25.94 2.00 8.49
CA VAL A 183 -27.18 2.12 7.70
C VAL A 183 -26.97 2.99 6.46
N SER A 184 -26.25 4.10 6.56
CA SER A 184 -25.95 4.99 5.43
C SER A 184 -25.09 4.30 4.37
N ILE A 185 -24.07 3.52 4.77
CA ILE A 185 -23.27 2.69 3.85
C ILE A 185 -24.17 1.70 3.12
N LEU A 186 -24.99 0.95 3.87
CA LEU A 186 -25.89 -0.06 3.30
C LEU A 186 -26.91 0.59 2.35
N HIS A 187 -27.49 1.73 2.73
CA HIS A 187 -28.43 2.47 1.89
C HIS A 187 -27.81 2.81 0.53
N TYR A 188 -26.59 3.32 0.54
CA TYR A 188 -25.88 3.69 -0.67
C TYR A 188 -25.60 2.49 -1.59
N VAL A 189 -25.07 1.39 -1.05
CA VAL A 189 -24.74 0.20 -1.87
C VAL A 189 -25.98 -0.61 -2.29
N PHE A 190 -27.08 -0.53 -1.54
CA PHE A 190 -28.32 -1.22 -1.90
C PHE A 190 -29.16 -0.44 -2.91
N TYR A 191 -29.28 0.88 -2.75
CA TYR A 191 -30.30 1.67 -3.45
C TYR A 191 -29.74 2.77 -4.35
N GLU A 192 -28.62 3.40 -3.99
CA GLU A 192 -28.08 4.54 -4.76
C GLU A 192 -27.08 4.12 -5.83
N ASN A 193 -26.28 3.08 -5.57
CA ASN A 193 -25.29 2.59 -6.52
C ASN A 193 -25.41 1.08 -6.75
N THR A 194 -26.31 0.71 -7.66
CA THR A 194 -26.59 -0.68 -8.03
C THR A 194 -25.45 -1.38 -8.78
N HIS A 195 -24.32 -0.72 -9.04
CA HIS A 195 -23.15 -1.33 -9.69
C HIS A 195 -22.17 -1.96 -8.69
N VAL A 196 -22.31 -1.68 -7.39
CA VAL A 196 -21.52 -2.30 -6.33
C VAL A 196 -22.05 -3.71 -6.06
N LYS A 197 -21.23 -4.72 -6.31
CA LYS A 197 -21.53 -6.13 -5.99
C LYS A 197 -20.81 -6.58 -4.72
N THR A 198 -19.67 -5.99 -4.39
CA THR A 198 -18.89 -6.33 -3.19
C THR A 198 -18.44 -5.07 -2.44
N VAL A 199 -18.58 -5.07 -1.12
CA VAL A 199 -18.17 -3.95 -0.25
C VAL A 199 -17.35 -4.44 0.93
N ALA A 200 -16.23 -3.77 1.22
CA ALA A 200 -15.40 -4.04 2.39
C ALA A 200 -15.59 -2.97 3.48
N ILE A 201 -15.93 -3.40 4.70
CA ILE A 201 -16.24 -2.56 5.85
C ILE A 201 -15.23 -2.82 6.98
N PRO A 202 -14.48 -1.79 7.45
CA PRO A 202 -13.58 -1.91 8.59
C PRO A 202 -14.32 -1.71 9.93
N ALA A 203 -13.60 -1.86 11.04
CA ALA A 203 -14.08 -1.44 12.36
C ALA A 203 -14.04 0.10 12.50
N LEU A 204 -15.06 0.75 11.94
CA LEU A 204 -15.17 2.17 11.59
C LEU A 204 -14.83 3.21 12.67
N SER A 205 -14.85 2.85 13.96
CA SER A 205 -14.57 3.79 15.06
C SER A 205 -13.65 3.23 16.15
N SER A 206 -13.16 2.00 16.01
CA SER A 206 -12.39 1.33 17.08
C SER A 206 -10.92 1.75 17.17
N GLY A 207 -10.41 2.48 16.18
CA GLY A 207 -9.04 3.01 16.17
C GLY A 207 -8.93 4.35 16.88
N ILE A 208 -8.58 5.40 16.14
CA ILE A 208 -8.35 6.76 16.67
C ILE A 208 -9.56 7.31 17.45
N PHE A 209 -10.77 6.89 17.11
CA PHE A 209 -12.02 7.33 17.75
C PHE A 209 -12.34 6.58 19.05
N GLN A 210 -11.50 5.61 19.45
CA GLN A 210 -11.50 4.92 20.75
C GLN A 210 -12.83 4.25 21.10
N PHE A 211 -13.65 3.89 20.10
CA PHE A 211 -14.87 3.12 20.33
C PHE A 211 -14.49 1.71 20.81
N PRO A 212 -15.02 1.22 21.96
CA PRO A 212 -14.66 -0.08 22.48
C PRO A 212 -14.82 -1.18 21.42
N LEU A 213 -13.72 -1.90 21.14
CA LEU A 213 -13.61 -2.77 19.97
C LEU A 213 -14.73 -3.82 19.88
N ILE A 214 -14.98 -4.54 20.98
CA ILE A 214 -16.00 -5.60 21.03
C ILE A 214 -17.38 -5.02 20.71
N LEU A 215 -17.77 -3.95 21.43
CA LEU A 215 -19.04 -3.26 21.22
C LEU A 215 -19.16 -2.70 19.79
N CYS A 216 -18.08 -2.13 19.25
CA CYS A 216 -18.03 -1.62 17.86
C CYS A 216 -18.36 -2.74 16.86
N THR A 217 -17.69 -3.88 16.97
CA THR A 217 -17.90 -5.01 16.04
C THR A 217 -19.29 -5.65 16.17
N GLU A 218 -19.82 -5.75 17.40
CA GLU A 218 -21.19 -6.24 17.64
C GLU A 218 -22.23 -5.34 16.99
N ILE A 219 -22.14 -4.02 17.21
CA ILE A 219 -23.06 -3.04 16.62
C ILE A 219 -23.01 -3.08 15.10
N ILE A 220 -21.82 -3.17 14.49
CA ILE A 220 -21.67 -3.23 13.04
C ILE A 220 -22.40 -4.46 12.48
N VAL A 221 -22.13 -5.65 13.04
CA VAL A 221 -22.74 -6.91 12.59
C VAL A 221 -24.25 -6.92 12.82
N GLU A 222 -24.70 -6.48 14.00
CA GLU A 222 -26.12 -6.42 14.34
C GLU A 222 -26.88 -5.44 13.44
N THR A 223 -26.30 -4.27 13.18
CA THR A 223 -26.92 -3.27 12.30
C THR A 223 -27.09 -3.80 10.89
N ILE A 224 -26.07 -4.49 10.34
CA ILE A 224 -26.16 -5.13 9.03
C ILE A 224 -27.29 -6.18 9.03
N TRP A 225 -27.32 -7.05 10.03
CA TRP A 225 -28.32 -8.10 10.15
C TRP A 225 -29.74 -7.54 10.23
N VAL A 226 -29.99 -6.59 11.13
CA VAL A 226 -31.30 -5.96 11.34
C VAL A 226 -31.77 -5.19 10.10
N HIS A 227 -30.85 -4.51 9.41
CA HIS A 227 -31.18 -3.77 8.18
C HIS A 227 -31.73 -4.72 7.10
N LEU A 228 -31.14 -5.91 6.95
CA LEU A 228 -31.53 -6.90 5.95
C LEU A 228 -32.89 -7.56 6.23
N GLN A 229 -33.33 -7.65 7.49
CA GLN A 229 -34.62 -8.24 7.83
C GLN A 229 -35.82 -7.34 7.50
N ARG A 230 -35.61 -6.02 7.38
CA ARG A 230 -36.70 -5.03 7.36
C ARG A 230 -37.22 -4.63 5.97
N LYS A 231 -36.53 -4.98 4.87
CA LYS A 231 -36.91 -4.54 3.51
C LYS A 231 -36.70 -5.60 2.43
N PRO A 232 -37.65 -5.81 1.49
CA PRO A 232 -37.44 -6.65 0.32
C PRO A 232 -36.34 -6.05 -0.59
N MET A 233 -35.35 -6.86 -0.96
CA MET A 233 -34.14 -6.39 -1.65
C MET A 233 -34.22 -6.59 -3.17
N ILE A 234 -34.21 -5.49 -3.91
CA ILE A 234 -33.77 -5.46 -5.30
C ILE A 234 -32.39 -4.80 -5.29
N SER A 235 -31.33 -5.60 -5.17
CA SER A 235 -29.95 -5.10 -5.24
C SER A 235 -29.03 -6.14 -5.87
N ASN A 236 -27.97 -5.63 -6.50
CA ASN A 236 -26.91 -6.44 -7.09
C ASN A 236 -25.78 -6.75 -6.10
N LEU A 237 -25.84 -6.26 -4.85
CA LEU A 237 -24.86 -6.56 -3.82
C LEU A 237 -24.89 -8.06 -3.50
N LYS A 238 -23.72 -8.69 -3.61
CA LYS A 238 -23.50 -10.12 -3.40
C LYS A 238 -22.68 -10.43 -2.16
N GLU A 239 -21.74 -9.56 -1.79
CA GLU A 239 -20.79 -9.85 -0.71
C GLU A 239 -20.52 -8.60 0.16
N ILE A 240 -20.57 -8.78 1.48
CA ILE A 240 -20.14 -7.81 2.49
C ILE A 240 -18.94 -8.42 3.22
N HIS A 241 -17.78 -7.77 3.12
CA HIS A 241 -16.55 -8.22 3.75
C HIS A 241 -16.27 -7.35 4.97
N LEU A 242 -16.20 -7.96 6.16
CA LEU A 242 -15.70 -7.31 7.37
C LEU A 242 -14.20 -7.56 7.45
N VAL A 243 -13.40 -6.51 7.23
CA VAL A 243 -11.95 -6.67 6.95
C VAL A 243 -11.12 -5.96 8.00
N SER A 244 -10.05 -6.61 8.45
CA SER A 244 -9.00 -6.01 9.27
C SER A 244 -7.68 -6.75 9.08
N ASN A 245 -6.55 -6.05 9.16
CA ASN A 245 -5.22 -6.67 9.18
C ASN A 245 -4.75 -6.99 10.62
N GLU A 246 -5.42 -6.44 11.64
CA GLU A 246 -5.12 -6.68 13.05
C GLU A 246 -5.86 -7.92 13.59
N ASP A 247 -5.11 -8.90 14.11
CA ASP A 247 -5.65 -10.14 14.69
C ASP A 247 -6.74 -9.92 15.76
N PRO A 248 -6.60 -8.98 16.72
CA PRO A 248 -7.64 -8.74 17.72
C PRO A 248 -8.97 -8.26 17.11
N THR A 249 -8.90 -7.41 16.09
CA THR A 249 -10.08 -6.87 15.40
C THR A 249 -10.76 -7.95 14.54
N VAL A 250 -9.97 -8.79 13.87
CA VAL A 250 -10.48 -9.97 13.14
C VAL A 250 -11.18 -10.94 14.09
N ALA A 251 -10.58 -11.22 15.25
CA ALA A 251 -11.17 -12.08 16.27
C ALA A 251 -12.47 -11.49 16.84
N ALA A 252 -12.52 -10.17 17.08
CA ALA A 252 -13.71 -9.47 17.53
C ALA A 252 -14.86 -9.55 16.51
N PHE A 253 -14.59 -9.27 15.23
CA PHE A 253 -15.58 -9.44 14.16
C PHE A 253 -16.06 -10.87 14.03
N LYS A 254 -15.15 -11.85 14.11
CA LYS A 254 -15.50 -13.27 14.08
C LYS A 254 -16.42 -13.63 15.25
N ALA A 255 -16.08 -13.23 16.48
CA ALA A 255 -16.87 -13.49 17.67
C ALA A 255 -18.27 -12.84 17.59
N ALA A 256 -18.35 -11.56 17.19
CA ALA A 256 -19.61 -10.87 16.96
C ALA A 256 -20.47 -11.56 15.89
N SER A 257 -19.84 -12.01 14.80
CA SER A 257 -20.54 -12.73 13.73
C SER A 257 -21.04 -14.10 14.17
N GLU A 258 -20.24 -14.86 14.92
CA GLU A 258 -20.64 -16.16 15.49
C GLU A 258 -21.79 -16.00 16.50
N LEU A 259 -21.76 -14.92 17.31
CA LEU A 259 -22.79 -14.59 18.29
C LEU A 259 -24.13 -14.21 17.64
N ILE A 260 -24.10 -13.33 16.63
CA ILE A 260 -25.31 -12.73 16.05
C ILE A 260 -25.87 -13.56 14.89
N LEU A 261 -25.00 -14.11 14.05
CA LEU A 261 -25.38 -14.80 12.80
C LEU A 261 -25.31 -16.33 12.91
N GLY A 262 -24.73 -16.86 14.00
CA GLY A 262 -24.60 -18.29 14.27
C GLY A 262 -23.33 -18.93 13.70
N LYS A 263 -23.33 -20.26 13.58
CA LYS A 263 -22.11 -21.07 13.29
C LYS A 263 -21.38 -20.62 12.02
N ASN A 264 -20.06 -20.53 12.15
CA ASN A 264 -19.10 -20.27 11.08
C ASN A 264 -19.12 -21.38 10.00
N GLU A 265 -19.24 -20.99 8.73
CA GLU A 265 -19.27 -21.90 7.58
C GLU A 265 -17.89 -22.03 6.88
N LEU A 266 -16.82 -21.54 7.51
CA LEU A 266 -15.44 -21.62 7.02
C LEU A 266 -14.78 -22.97 7.34
N GLY A 267 -14.15 -23.61 6.34
CA GLY A 267 -13.29 -24.78 6.56
C GLY A 267 -14.05 -26.11 6.73
N GLN A 268 -15.36 -26.15 6.50
CA GLN A 268 -15.94 -27.39 6.03
C GLN A 268 -15.37 -27.67 4.63
N GLU A 269 -14.43 -28.61 4.52
CA GLU A 269 -14.37 -29.48 3.33
C GLU A 269 -15.67 -30.29 3.28
N THR A 270 -16.78 -29.59 3.04
CA THR A 270 -17.82 -30.17 2.23
C THR A 270 -17.25 -30.04 0.82
N THR A 271 -17.11 -31.15 0.09
CA THR A 271 -17.28 -31.13 -1.36
C THR A 271 -18.25 -30.01 -1.68
N PRO A 272 -17.87 -29.02 -2.51
CA PRO A 272 -18.55 -27.73 -2.58
C PRO A 272 -20.02 -28.02 -2.50
N SER A 273 -20.66 -27.57 -1.41
CA SER A 273 -22.11 -27.64 -1.31
C SER A 273 -22.59 -26.65 -2.35
N PHE A 274 -22.54 -27.07 -3.61
CA PHE A 274 -23.28 -26.50 -4.71
C PHE A 274 -24.71 -26.61 -4.24
N ASN A 275 -25.18 -25.56 -3.59
CA ASN A 275 -26.55 -25.40 -3.15
C ASN A 275 -27.31 -24.54 -4.15
N ALA A 276 -26.63 -24.07 -5.20
CA ALA A 276 -27.25 -23.44 -6.33
C ALA A 276 -26.41 -23.64 -7.59
N MET A 277 -27.08 -23.86 -8.73
CA MET A 277 -26.52 -23.73 -10.06
C MET A 277 -27.50 -22.95 -10.95
N VAL A 278 -26.97 -22.21 -11.91
CA VAL A 278 -27.78 -21.50 -12.91
C VAL A 278 -27.51 -22.14 -14.26
N VAL A 279 -28.58 -22.58 -14.92
CA VAL A 279 -28.52 -23.16 -16.26
C VAL A 279 -29.54 -22.41 -17.10
N ASN A 280 -29.05 -21.62 -18.06
CA ASN A 280 -29.87 -20.67 -18.81
C ASN A 280 -30.62 -19.70 -17.88
N ASN A 281 -31.95 -19.57 -18.04
CA ASN A 281 -32.82 -18.76 -17.19
C ASN A 281 -33.42 -19.54 -16.00
N LEU A 282 -32.98 -20.77 -15.76
CA LEU A 282 -33.39 -21.60 -14.63
C LEU A 282 -32.35 -21.51 -13.50
N THR A 283 -32.82 -21.18 -12.30
CA THR A 283 -32.02 -21.25 -11.07
C THR A 283 -32.40 -22.51 -10.30
N LEU A 284 -31.47 -23.45 -10.15
CA LEU A 284 -31.68 -24.67 -9.38
C LEU A 284 -30.97 -24.56 -8.03
N GLN A 285 -31.65 -24.85 -6.92
CA GLN A 285 -31.11 -24.74 -5.57
C GLN A 285 -31.33 -26.02 -4.75
N ILE A 286 -30.40 -26.35 -3.86
CA ILE A 286 -30.60 -27.31 -2.77
C ILE A 286 -30.76 -26.50 -1.48
N VAL A 287 -31.87 -26.70 -0.79
CA VAL A 287 -32.21 -26.01 0.46
C VAL A 287 -32.39 -27.04 1.55
N GLN A 288 -31.62 -26.95 2.63
CA GLN A 288 -31.88 -27.75 3.81
C GLN A 288 -32.97 -27.07 4.66
N GLY A 289 -34.14 -27.68 4.77
CA GLY A 289 -35.30 -27.04 5.36
C GLY A 289 -36.56 -27.88 5.37
N HIS A 290 -37.58 -27.34 6.02
CA HIS A 290 -38.92 -27.90 6.08
C HIS A 290 -39.71 -27.50 4.83
N ILE A 291 -40.26 -28.47 4.08
CA ILE A 291 -40.98 -28.20 2.83
C ILE A 291 -42.24 -27.35 3.08
N GLU A 292 -42.93 -27.56 4.19
CA GLU A 292 -44.11 -26.80 4.59
C GLU A 292 -43.82 -25.34 4.98
N ARG A 293 -42.54 -24.96 5.16
CA ARG A 293 -42.11 -23.60 5.50
C ARG A 293 -41.49 -22.84 4.33
N GLN A 294 -41.46 -23.42 3.14
CA GLN A 294 -40.81 -22.79 1.99
C GLN A 294 -41.67 -21.68 1.40
N THR A 295 -40.99 -20.64 0.91
CA THR A 295 -41.59 -19.57 0.10
C THR A 295 -41.30 -19.84 -1.37
N ALA A 296 -42.35 -20.16 -2.12
CA ALA A 296 -42.34 -20.37 -3.56
C ALA A 296 -43.77 -20.27 -4.09
N ASP A 297 -43.95 -19.97 -5.38
CA ASP A 297 -45.27 -19.95 -6.00
C ASP A 297 -45.94 -21.33 -5.92
N VAL A 298 -45.15 -22.40 -6.03
CA VAL A 298 -45.60 -23.80 -5.91
C VAL A 298 -44.80 -24.58 -4.88
N ILE A 299 -45.52 -25.33 -4.03
CA ILE A 299 -44.94 -26.38 -3.17
C ILE A 299 -45.40 -27.74 -3.70
N VAL A 300 -44.45 -28.65 -3.93
CA VAL A 300 -44.75 -30.01 -4.39
C VAL A 300 -44.97 -30.92 -3.18
N ASN A 301 -46.08 -31.64 -3.19
CA ASN A 301 -46.45 -32.62 -2.20
C ASN A 301 -46.34 -34.04 -2.78
N SER A 302 -46.00 -35.01 -1.95
CA SER A 302 -45.85 -36.42 -2.30
C SER A 302 -46.94 -37.23 -1.61
N VAL A 303 -47.97 -37.67 -2.33
CA VAL A 303 -49.19 -38.21 -1.71
C VAL A 303 -49.53 -39.60 -2.23
N HIS A 304 -50.10 -40.43 -1.35
CA HIS A 304 -50.72 -41.69 -1.77
C HIS A 304 -52.11 -41.39 -2.35
N PRO A 305 -52.49 -41.90 -3.53
CA PRO A 305 -53.74 -41.52 -4.18
C PRO A 305 -54.99 -41.77 -3.34
N ARG A 306 -54.99 -42.77 -2.45
CA ARG A 306 -56.16 -43.11 -1.60
C ARG A 306 -56.19 -42.34 -0.28
N ASP A 307 -55.07 -41.80 0.17
CA ASP A 307 -54.98 -41.17 1.49
C ASP A 307 -53.84 -40.12 1.51
N ILE A 308 -54.21 -38.85 1.66
CA ILE A 308 -53.29 -37.73 1.70
C ILE A 308 -52.55 -37.61 3.05
N THR A 309 -52.96 -38.36 4.07
CA THR A 309 -52.31 -38.35 5.39
C THR A 309 -51.11 -39.30 5.47
N VAL A 310 -50.91 -40.12 4.43
CA VAL A 310 -49.85 -41.13 4.38
C VAL A 310 -48.55 -40.52 3.87
N GLY A 311 -47.53 -40.53 4.73
CA GLY A 311 -46.17 -40.10 4.43
C GLY A 311 -45.77 -38.82 5.18
N PRO A 312 -44.49 -38.68 5.54
CA PRO A 312 -44.02 -37.57 6.39
C PRO A 312 -44.21 -36.20 5.74
N VAL A 313 -43.93 -36.08 4.44
CA VAL A 313 -44.11 -34.84 3.66
C VAL A 313 -45.59 -34.45 3.56
N ALA A 314 -46.46 -35.41 3.20
CA ALA A 314 -47.88 -35.13 3.05
C ALA A 314 -48.53 -34.72 4.39
N LYS A 315 -48.12 -35.37 5.48
CA LYS A 315 -48.56 -35.02 6.84
C LYS A 315 -48.09 -33.63 7.27
N SER A 316 -46.83 -33.26 7.02
CA SER A 316 -46.32 -31.93 7.41
C SER A 316 -46.97 -30.81 6.62
N ILE A 317 -47.18 -31.02 5.31
CA ILE A 317 -47.87 -30.08 4.43
C ILE A 317 -49.34 -29.96 4.84
N LEU A 318 -50.06 -31.07 5.08
CA LEU A 318 -51.47 -31.03 5.51
C LEU A 318 -51.64 -30.34 6.87
N GLN A 319 -50.75 -30.62 7.83
CA GLN A 319 -50.77 -29.99 9.15
C GLN A 319 -50.62 -28.47 9.06
N GLN A 320 -49.79 -27.97 8.14
CA GLN A 320 -49.56 -26.54 7.96
C GLN A 320 -50.63 -25.87 7.07
N ALA A 321 -51.08 -26.55 6.02
CA ALA A 321 -52.04 -26.01 5.05
C ALA A 321 -53.48 -25.93 5.61
N GLY A 322 -53.86 -26.85 6.51
CA GLY A 322 -55.22 -26.96 7.05
C GLY A 322 -56.03 -28.09 6.41
N VAL A 323 -57.12 -28.48 7.07
CA VAL A 323 -57.99 -29.61 6.66
C VAL A 323 -58.77 -29.33 5.36
N GLU A 324 -58.89 -28.06 5.00
CA GLU A 324 -59.52 -27.56 3.77
C GLU A 324 -58.78 -28.07 2.53
N MET A 325 -57.46 -28.24 2.61
CA MET A 325 -56.63 -28.85 1.56
C MET A 325 -57.08 -30.27 1.21
N GLN A 326 -57.42 -31.08 2.22
CA GLN A 326 -57.90 -32.44 1.99
C GLN A 326 -59.25 -32.45 1.29
N SER A 327 -60.14 -31.50 1.64
CA SER A 327 -61.46 -31.37 1.01
C SER A 327 -61.35 -30.99 -0.47
N GLU A 328 -60.49 -30.01 -0.79
CA GLU A 328 -60.25 -29.59 -2.18
C GLU A 328 -59.55 -30.71 -2.99
N PHE A 329 -58.57 -31.39 -2.39
CA PHE A 329 -57.90 -32.53 -3.02
C PHE A 329 -58.88 -33.64 -3.42
N LEU A 330 -59.77 -34.06 -2.52
CA LEU A 330 -60.78 -35.09 -2.80
C LEU A 330 -61.79 -34.64 -3.86
N ALA A 331 -62.24 -33.38 -3.79
CA ALA A 331 -63.17 -32.80 -4.77
C ALA A 331 -62.57 -32.71 -6.18
N THR A 332 -61.31 -32.24 -6.29
CA THR A 332 -60.58 -32.14 -7.56
C THR A 332 -60.31 -33.53 -8.13
N LYS A 333 -59.95 -34.50 -7.28
CA LYS A 333 -59.72 -35.89 -7.71
C LYS A 333 -61.00 -36.53 -8.28
N ALA A 334 -62.17 -36.25 -7.70
CA ALA A 334 -63.45 -36.74 -8.20
C ALA A 334 -63.84 -36.14 -9.57
N LYS A 335 -63.38 -34.92 -9.88
CA LYS A 335 -63.67 -34.20 -11.14
C LYS A 335 -62.67 -34.50 -12.27
N GLN A 336 -61.41 -34.81 -11.94
CA GLN A 336 -60.29 -34.87 -12.89
C GLN A 336 -59.72 -36.30 -13.10
N PHE A 337 -60.45 -37.37 -12.78
CA PHE A 337 -59.89 -38.73 -12.86
C PHE A 337 -59.70 -39.23 -14.31
N GLN A 338 -58.66 -38.73 -14.99
CA GLN A 338 -58.04 -39.38 -16.12
C GLN A 338 -56.92 -40.29 -15.61
N ARG A 339 -56.86 -41.53 -16.11
CA ARG A 339 -55.99 -42.60 -15.61
C ARG A 339 -54.48 -42.32 -15.79
N SER A 340 -54.12 -41.25 -16.48
CA SER A 340 -52.75 -40.90 -16.89
C SER A 340 -52.17 -39.66 -16.19
N GLN A 341 -52.92 -38.95 -15.35
CA GLN A 341 -52.43 -37.71 -14.72
C GLN A 341 -51.71 -38.00 -13.39
N LEU A 342 -50.46 -37.54 -13.25
CA LEU A 342 -49.63 -37.80 -12.07
C LEU A 342 -49.58 -36.62 -11.11
N VAL A 343 -49.98 -35.41 -11.55
CA VAL A 343 -49.95 -34.19 -10.71
C VAL A 343 -51.34 -33.57 -10.62
N LEU A 344 -51.88 -33.52 -9.40
CA LEU A 344 -53.13 -32.82 -9.08
C LEU A 344 -52.80 -31.47 -8.44
N VAL A 345 -53.54 -30.41 -8.77
CA VAL A 345 -53.29 -29.05 -8.27
C VAL A 345 -54.39 -28.62 -7.30
N THR A 346 -54.00 -28.06 -6.15
CA THR A 346 -54.89 -27.33 -5.24
C THR A 346 -54.30 -25.96 -4.87
N ARG A 347 -55.07 -25.11 -4.19
CA ARG A 347 -54.57 -23.84 -3.63
C ARG A 347 -53.56 -24.06 -2.50
N GLY A 348 -52.74 -23.05 -2.21
CA GLY A 348 -51.76 -23.06 -1.11
C GLY A 348 -52.35 -23.09 0.31
N PHE A 349 -53.60 -22.63 0.49
CA PHE A 349 -54.24 -22.46 1.81
C PHE A 349 -53.35 -21.67 2.79
N ASN A 350 -53.06 -22.23 3.97
CA ASN A 350 -52.22 -21.59 4.99
C ASN A 350 -50.71 -21.75 4.74
N LEU A 351 -50.30 -22.33 3.60
CA LEU A 351 -48.89 -22.34 3.19
C LEU A 351 -48.52 -21.04 2.49
N SER A 352 -47.23 -20.70 2.53
CA SER A 352 -46.66 -19.55 1.83
C SER A 352 -46.42 -19.83 0.33
N CYS A 353 -47.42 -20.38 -0.36
CA CYS A 353 -47.42 -20.64 -1.80
C CYS A 353 -48.78 -20.36 -2.45
N GLN A 354 -48.80 -20.18 -3.77
CA GLN A 354 -50.04 -19.98 -4.52
C GLN A 354 -50.77 -21.31 -4.75
N TYR A 355 -50.02 -22.34 -5.12
CA TYR A 355 -50.53 -23.68 -5.41
C TYR A 355 -49.74 -24.79 -4.72
N ILE A 356 -50.41 -25.92 -4.50
CA ILE A 356 -49.79 -27.18 -4.08
C ILE A 356 -49.92 -28.17 -5.23
N TYR A 357 -48.80 -28.70 -5.70
CA TYR A 357 -48.77 -29.74 -6.74
C TYR A 357 -48.62 -31.10 -6.07
N HIS A 358 -49.68 -31.90 -6.07
CA HIS A 358 -49.72 -33.21 -5.44
C HIS A 358 -49.31 -34.29 -6.43
N VAL A 359 -48.11 -34.84 -6.24
CA VAL A 359 -47.61 -35.99 -7.00
C VAL A 359 -48.26 -37.26 -6.48
N LEU A 360 -49.00 -37.94 -7.35
CA LEU A 360 -49.79 -39.13 -7.06
C LEU A 360 -49.01 -40.40 -7.40
N TRP A 361 -48.64 -41.17 -6.37
CA TRP A 361 -47.92 -42.42 -6.55
C TRP A 361 -48.86 -43.59 -6.85
N HIS A 362 -49.08 -43.86 -8.14
CA HIS A 362 -49.88 -45.00 -8.62
C HIS A 362 -49.03 -46.30 -8.65
N SER A 363 -49.65 -47.44 -8.32
CA SER A 363 -48.98 -48.75 -8.28
C SER A 363 -48.80 -49.42 -9.64
N GLU A 364 -49.37 -48.86 -10.71
CA GLU A 364 -49.41 -49.48 -12.05
C GLU A 364 -48.11 -49.27 -12.85
N PHE A 365 -47.21 -48.37 -12.42
CA PHE A 365 -45.95 -48.05 -13.11
C PHE A 365 -44.72 -48.24 -12.22
N PRO A 366 -43.55 -48.58 -12.81
CA PRO A 366 -42.27 -48.55 -12.11
C PRO A 366 -42.04 -47.18 -11.47
N LYS A 367 -41.81 -47.17 -10.16
CA LYS A 367 -41.73 -45.94 -9.35
C LYS A 367 -40.72 -44.90 -9.87
N PRO A 368 -39.54 -45.27 -10.40
CA PRO A 368 -38.62 -44.30 -11.03
C PRO A 368 -39.21 -43.61 -12.28
N GLN A 369 -39.99 -44.32 -13.09
CA GLN A 369 -40.67 -43.73 -14.25
C GLN A 369 -41.79 -42.78 -13.82
N THR A 370 -42.53 -43.16 -12.77
CA THR A 370 -43.52 -42.28 -12.15
C THR A 370 -42.89 -40.99 -11.64
N LEU A 371 -41.73 -41.06 -10.96
CA LEU A 371 -40.99 -39.88 -10.52
C LEU A 371 -40.60 -38.98 -11.70
N LYS A 372 -40.02 -39.58 -12.75
CA LYS A 372 -39.61 -38.87 -13.96
C LYS A 372 -40.78 -38.08 -14.58
N HIS A 373 -41.88 -38.77 -14.85
CA HIS A 373 -43.06 -38.15 -15.47
C HIS A 373 -43.72 -37.11 -14.57
N ALA A 374 -43.76 -37.35 -13.25
CA ALA A 374 -44.33 -36.39 -12.31
C ALA A 374 -43.53 -35.08 -12.23
N VAL A 375 -42.19 -35.15 -12.22
CA VAL A 375 -41.34 -33.95 -12.21
C VAL A 375 -41.51 -33.17 -13.51
N LYS A 376 -41.55 -33.86 -14.64
CA LYS A 376 -41.85 -33.25 -15.94
C LYS A 376 -43.20 -32.56 -15.96
N GLU A 377 -44.27 -33.23 -15.53
CA GLU A 377 -45.63 -32.67 -15.49
C GLU A 377 -45.71 -31.46 -14.54
N CYS A 378 -45.01 -31.49 -13.39
CA CYS A 378 -44.91 -30.33 -12.50
C CYS A 378 -44.27 -29.12 -13.20
N LEU A 379 -43.17 -29.31 -13.92
CA LEU A 379 -42.46 -28.22 -14.62
C LEU A 379 -43.27 -27.68 -15.81
N GLU A 380 -43.96 -28.54 -16.56
CA GLU A 380 -44.86 -28.14 -17.65
C GLU A 380 -46.03 -27.30 -17.11
N LYS A 381 -46.64 -27.70 -15.99
CA LYS A 381 -47.69 -26.91 -15.31
C LYS A 381 -47.19 -25.55 -14.82
N CYS A 382 -45.90 -25.41 -14.50
CA CYS A 382 -45.34 -24.10 -14.18
C CYS A 382 -45.40 -23.13 -15.37
N ILE A 383 -45.27 -23.63 -16.60
CA ILE A 383 -45.45 -22.80 -17.81
C ILE A 383 -46.92 -22.44 -17.98
N GLU A 384 -47.82 -23.42 -17.90
CA GLU A 384 -49.27 -23.22 -18.06
C GLU A 384 -49.84 -22.16 -17.11
N GLN A 385 -49.32 -22.10 -15.88
CA GLN A 385 -49.78 -21.20 -14.82
C GLN A 385 -48.87 -19.98 -14.60
N ASN A 386 -47.89 -19.74 -15.47
CA ASN A 386 -46.91 -18.65 -15.39
C ASN A 386 -46.21 -18.53 -14.01
N ILE A 387 -45.81 -19.68 -13.48
CA ILE A 387 -45.15 -19.85 -12.19
C ILE A 387 -43.65 -19.54 -12.33
N THR A 388 -43.10 -18.78 -11.37
CA THR A 388 -41.69 -18.36 -11.38
C THR A 388 -40.84 -19.07 -10.34
N SER A 389 -41.45 -19.78 -9.39
CA SER A 389 -40.74 -20.57 -8.39
C SER A 389 -41.48 -21.83 -7.93
N ILE A 390 -40.76 -22.96 -7.85
CA ILE A 390 -41.30 -24.26 -7.42
C ILE A 390 -40.34 -24.94 -6.44
N SER A 391 -40.88 -25.49 -5.35
CA SER A 391 -40.13 -26.23 -4.34
C SER A 391 -40.52 -27.71 -4.33
N PHE A 392 -39.58 -28.58 -4.66
CA PHE A 392 -39.70 -30.03 -4.55
C PHE A 392 -39.12 -30.51 -3.21
N PRO A 393 -39.77 -31.44 -2.50
CA PRO A 393 -39.09 -32.21 -1.46
C PRO A 393 -38.04 -33.13 -2.11
N ALA A 394 -37.27 -33.87 -1.31
CA ALA A 394 -36.49 -35.02 -1.78
C ALA A 394 -37.42 -36.13 -2.33
N LEU A 395 -38.02 -35.89 -3.49
CA LEU A 395 -39.15 -36.65 -3.99
C LEU A 395 -38.67 -38.05 -4.40
N GLY A 396 -39.34 -39.09 -3.88
CA GLY A 396 -39.00 -40.48 -4.14
C GLY A 396 -37.95 -41.09 -3.21
N THR A 397 -37.27 -40.33 -2.35
CA THR A 397 -36.21 -40.85 -1.45
C THR A 397 -36.72 -41.48 -0.16
N GLY A 398 -38.04 -41.43 0.10
CA GLY A 398 -38.67 -41.99 1.30
C GLY A 398 -39.20 -43.42 1.08
N ASN A 399 -40.43 -43.69 1.51
CA ASN A 399 -41.08 -45.02 1.43
C ASN A 399 -41.38 -45.53 0.00
N MET A 400 -40.78 -44.92 -1.02
CA MET A 400 -41.02 -45.23 -2.42
C MET A 400 -40.03 -46.25 -2.98
N ASP A 401 -39.12 -46.84 -2.19
CA ASP A 401 -38.19 -47.89 -2.65
C ASP A 401 -37.36 -47.50 -3.89
N ILE A 402 -37.15 -46.19 -4.08
CA ILE A 402 -36.21 -45.64 -5.07
C ILE A 402 -34.93 -45.32 -4.32
N LYS A 403 -33.79 -45.81 -4.83
CA LYS A 403 -32.49 -45.46 -4.26
C LYS A 403 -32.31 -43.93 -4.29
N LYS A 404 -31.79 -43.37 -3.20
CA LYS A 404 -31.61 -41.92 -3.05
C LYS A 404 -30.78 -41.31 -4.18
N GLU A 405 -29.79 -42.04 -4.69
CA GLU A 405 -28.95 -41.66 -5.83
C GLU A 405 -29.77 -41.58 -7.13
N THR A 406 -30.58 -42.61 -7.40
CA THR A 406 -31.44 -42.66 -8.59
C THR A 406 -32.51 -41.57 -8.56
N ALA A 407 -33.09 -41.29 -7.39
CA ALA A 407 -34.06 -40.20 -7.23
C ALA A 407 -33.43 -38.83 -7.51
N ALA A 408 -32.22 -38.58 -6.98
CA ALA A 408 -31.47 -37.35 -7.27
C ALA A 408 -31.16 -37.23 -8.76
N GLU A 409 -30.61 -38.28 -9.39
CA GLU A 409 -30.31 -38.29 -10.83
C GLU A 409 -31.53 -37.92 -11.69
N ILE A 410 -32.68 -38.55 -11.42
CA ILE A 410 -33.93 -38.26 -12.14
C ILE A 410 -34.38 -36.81 -11.95
N LEU A 411 -34.38 -36.31 -10.71
CA LEU A 411 -34.78 -34.92 -10.41
C LEU A 411 -33.89 -33.91 -11.13
N PHE A 412 -32.57 -34.10 -11.11
CA PHE A 412 -31.63 -33.24 -11.83
C PHE A 412 -31.81 -33.36 -13.35
N ASP A 413 -31.97 -34.56 -13.90
CA ASP A 413 -32.12 -34.77 -15.33
C ASP A 413 -33.38 -34.09 -15.90
N GLU A 414 -34.52 -34.21 -15.23
CA GLU A 414 -35.75 -33.57 -15.72
C GLU A 414 -35.69 -32.05 -15.63
N VAL A 415 -35.15 -31.50 -14.54
CA VAL A 415 -35.00 -30.04 -14.40
C VAL A 415 -34.01 -29.46 -15.40
N LEU A 416 -32.88 -30.14 -15.63
CA LEU A 416 -31.88 -29.69 -16.60
C LEU A 416 -32.34 -29.86 -18.04
N THR A 417 -33.13 -30.90 -18.33
CA THR A 417 -33.78 -31.07 -19.64
C THR A 417 -34.79 -29.96 -19.88
N PHE A 418 -35.64 -29.66 -18.91
CA PHE A 418 -36.57 -28.54 -18.97
C PHE A 418 -35.86 -27.19 -19.17
N ALA A 419 -34.75 -26.95 -18.47
CA ALA A 419 -33.96 -25.72 -18.62
C ALA A 419 -33.40 -25.54 -20.04
N LYS A 420 -33.09 -26.65 -20.73
CA LYS A 420 -32.63 -26.64 -22.13
C LYS A 420 -33.78 -26.40 -23.10
N ASP A 421 -34.93 -27.04 -22.86
CA ASP A 421 -36.08 -26.98 -23.79
C ASP A 421 -36.86 -25.67 -23.66
N HIS A 422 -36.81 -25.01 -22.49
CA HIS A 422 -37.60 -23.81 -22.19
C HIS A 422 -36.75 -22.61 -21.76
N VAL A 423 -35.73 -22.29 -22.56
CA VAL A 423 -34.73 -21.23 -22.30
C VAL A 423 -35.34 -19.85 -21.96
N LYS A 424 -36.55 -19.53 -22.44
CA LYS A 424 -37.20 -18.22 -22.24
C LYS A 424 -37.99 -18.10 -20.93
N HIS A 425 -38.30 -19.21 -20.26
CA HIS A 425 -39.08 -19.20 -19.02
C HIS A 425 -38.16 -19.04 -17.82
N GLN A 426 -38.37 -17.99 -17.01
CA GLN A 426 -37.59 -17.78 -15.79
C GLN A 426 -38.22 -18.60 -14.66
N LEU A 427 -37.48 -19.62 -14.18
CA LEU A 427 -37.98 -20.51 -13.14
C LEU A 427 -36.90 -20.75 -12.08
N THR A 428 -37.27 -20.61 -10.81
CA THR A 428 -36.44 -21.03 -9.68
C THR A 428 -36.95 -22.37 -9.14
N VAL A 429 -36.14 -23.41 -9.23
CA VAL A 429 -36.44 -24.75 -8.71
C VAL A 429 -35.64 -24.97 -7.43
N LYS A 430 -36.30 -25.35 -6.34
CA LYS A 430 -35.65 -25.69 -5.06
C LYS A 430 -35.85 -27.17 -4.73
N PHE A 431 -34.78 -27.91 -4.48
CA PHE A 431 -34.80 -29.22 -3.84
C PHE A 431 -34.64 -29.04 -2.34
N VAL A 432 -35.71 -29.31 -1.60
CA VAL A 432 -35.84 -29.07 -0.17
C VAL A 432 -35.59 -30.37 0.56
N ILE A 433 -34.44 -30.45 1.23
CA ILE A 433 -34.01 -31.63 1.95
C ILE A 433 -34.26 -31.42 3.44
N PHE A 434 -34.93 -32.37 4.08
CA PHE A 434 -35.29 -32.25 5.49
C PHE A 434 -34.03 -32.10 6.36
N PRO A 435 -34.01 -31.22 7.39
CA PRO A 435 -32.78 -30.85 8.07
C PRO A 435 -32.00 -31.99 8.72
N THR A 436 -32.67 -33.08 9.12
CA THR A 436 -32.00 -34.24 9.73
C THR A 436 -31.49 -35.26 8.70
N ASP A 437 -31.88 -35.14 7.43
CA ASP A 437 -31.57 -36.11 6.39
C ASP A 437 -30.23 -35.80 5.69
N LEU A 438 -29.16 -35.79 6.48
CA LEU A 438 -27.79 -35.46 6.04
C LEU A 438 -27.31 -36.36 4.90
N GLU A 439 -27.74 -37.62 4.88
CA GLU A 439 -27.39 -38.58 3.83
C GLU A 439 -28.04 -38.24 2.49
N ILE A 440 -29.29 -37.77 2.49
CA ILE A 440 -29.98 -37.34 1.27
C ILE A 440 -29.34 -36.03 0.80
N HIS A 441 -29.04 -35.11 1.72
CA HIS A 441 -28.37 -33.85 1.39
C HIS A 441 -27.03 -34.11 0.68
N LYS A 442 -26.18 -34.99 1.22
CA LYS A 442 -24.90 -35.39 0.59
C LYS A 442 -25.10 -35.91 -0.84
N VAL A 443 -26.09 -36.77 -1.07
CA VAL A 443 -26.36 -37.32 -2.41
C VAL A 443 -26.77 -36.24 -3.39
N PHE A 444 -27.70 -35.35 -3.01
CA PHE A 444 -28.14 -34.26 -3.87
C PHE A 444 -27.01 -33.26 -4.16
N SER A 445 -26.20 -32.91 -3.16
CA SER A 445 -25.04 -32.03 -3.34
C SER A 445 -23.98 -32.65 -4.27
N ALA A 446 -23.71 -33.96 -4.13
CA ALA A 446 -22.77 -34.67 -4.98
C ALA A 446 -23.25 -34.72 -6.44
N GLU A 447 -24.54 -34.97 -6.67
CA GLU A 447 -25.13 -34.95 -8.01
C GLU A 447 -25.09 -33.53 -8.61
N MET A 448 -25.37 -32.48 -7.83
CA MET A 448 -25.24 -31.09 -8.30
C MET A 448 -23.80 -30.77 -8.74
N ALA A 449 -22.80 -31.17 -7.94
CA ALA A 449 -21.40 -30.95 -8.27
C ALA A 449 -20.96 -31.71 -9.54
N LYS A 450 -21.44 -32.95 -9.72
CA LYS A 450 -21.22 -33.77 -10.93
C LYS A 450 -21.77 -33.06 -12.18
N ARG A 451 -23.02 -32.57 -12.13
CA ARG A 451 -23.66 -31.87 -13.26
C ARG A 451 -23.01 -30.51 -13.56
N SER A 452 -22.59 -29.77 -12.54
CA SER A 452 -21.89 -28.48 -12.74
C SER A 452 -20.58 -28.64 -13.50
N LYS A 453 -19.80 -29.69 -13.20
CA LYS A 453 -18.55 -30.00 -13.92
C LYS A 453 -18.80 -30.41 -15.36
N MET A 454 -19.83 -31.23 -15.62
CA MET A 454 -20.21 -31.65 -16.98
C MET A 454 -20.61 -30.48 -17.88
N LEU A 455 -21.18 -29.41 -17.31
CA LEU A 455 -21.62 -28.22 -18.04
C LEU A 455 -20.50 -27.18 -18.25
N GLY A 456 -19.26 -27.45 -17.84
CA GLY A 456 -18.11 -26.56 -18.10
C GLY A 456 -18.10 -25.26 -17.29
N LEU A 457 -18.82 -25.21 -16.17
CA LEU A 457 -18.94 -24.04 -15.31
C LEU A 457 -17.84 -24.06 -14.22
N ASN A 458 -16.63 -23.54 -14.54
CA ASN A 458 -15.55 -22.95 -13.69
C ASN A 458 -14.15 -23.16 -14.35
N ASN A 459 -13.23 -22.20 -14.58
CA ASN A 459 -12.77 -21.02 -13.81
C ASN A 459 -12.42 -19.81 -14.71
N TYR A 460 -12.62 -18.58 -14.21
CA TYR A 460 -11.90 -17.39 -14.65
C TYR A 460 -10.53 -17.33 -13.96
N SER A 461 -9.43 -17.38 -14.73
CA SER A 461 -8.07 -17.09 -14.26
C SER A 461 -7.27 -16.46 -15.40
N VAL A 462 -6.59 -15.36 -15.08
CA VAL A 462 -5.71 -14.55 -15.96
C VAL A 462 -4.39 -15.30 -16.26
N PRO A 463 -3.72 -15.08 -17.41
CA PRO A 463 -2.67 -15.98 -17.94
C PRO A 463 -1.32 -15.93 -17.21
N GLN A 464 -0.67 -17.09 -17.09
CA GLN A 464 0.70 -17.31 -16.60
C GLN A 464 1.75 -16.97 -17.67
N SER A 465 2.52 -15.91 -17.44
CA SER A 465 3.78 -15.63 -18.13
C SER A 465 4.62 -14.74 -17.23
N THR A 466 5.30 -15.31 -16.21
CA THR A 466 6.38 -14.66 -15.40
C THR A 466 6.96 -15.61 -14.31
N ARG A 467 6.92 -16.93 -14.52
CA ARG A 467 7.33 -17.88 -13.46
C ARG A 467 8.85 -18.10 -13.36
N GLU A 468 9.63 -17.59 -14.30
CA GLU A 468 11.07 -17.85 -14.34
C GLU A 468 11.92 -16.71 -13.74
N GLU A 469 11.41 -15.48 -13.64
CA GLU A 469 12.09 -14.37 -12.91
C GLU A 469 11.87 -14.40 -11.38
N LYS A 470 10.98 -15.27 -10.88
CA LYS A 470 10.66 -15.35 -9.44
C LYS A 470 11.65 -16.18 -8.61
N ARG A 471 12.40 -17.10 -9.22
CA ARG A 471 13.26 -18.03 -8.45
C ARG A 471 14.48 -17.38 -7.80
N GLU A 472 15.00 -16.28 -8.36
CA GLU A 472 16.09 -15.53 -7.72
C GLU A 472 15.57 -14.59 -6.62
N ASN A 473 14.39 -14.00 -6.81
CA ASN A 473 13.72 -13.18 -5.79
C ASN A 473 13.19 -13.98 -4.57
N GLU A 474 12.94 -15.28 -4.72
CA GLU A 474 12.44 -16.16 -3.64
C GLU A 474 13.47 -16.48 -2.55
N LEU A 475 14.77 -16.36 -2.84
CA LEU A 475 15.85 -16.56 -1.85
C LEU A 475 16.08 -15.32 -0.99
N GLU A 476 15.94 -14.11 -1.55
CA GLU A 476 16.07 -12.85 -0.81
C GLU A 476 14.84 -12.50 0.05
N ALA A 477 13.67 -13.04 -0.28
CA ALA A 477 12.41 -12.80 0.44
C ALA A 477 12.33 -13.44 1.84
N ARG A 478 13.30 -14.30 2.21
CA ARG A 478 13.34 -15.03 3.50
C ARG A 478 13.89 -14.24 4.68
N PHE A 479 14.46 -13.04 4.46
CA PHE A 479 15.03 -12.21 5.52
C PHE A 479 14.27 -10.90 5.68
N PRO A 480 14.18 -10.36 6.91
CA PRO A 480 13.59 -9.04 7.12
C PRO A 480 14.24 -8.04 6.19
N ALA A 481 13.51 -7.01 5.79
CA ALA A 481 14.03 -6.05 4.86
C ALA A 481 13.58 -4.63 5.21
N ILE A 482 14.39 -3.66 4.80
CA ILE A 482 14.00 -2.26 4.75
C ILE A 482 13.57 -2.02 3.30
N ASN A 483 12.28 -1.71 3.08
CA ASN A 483 11.84 -1.22 1.79
C ASN A 483 12.13 0.28 1.74
N LEU A 484 12.98 0.68 0.83
CA LEU A 484 13.35 2.07 0.57
C LEU A 484 12.65 2.53 -0.71
N MET A 485 12.01 3.69 -0.69
CA MET A 485 11.30 4.27 -1.82
C MET A 485 11.71 5.73 -2.02
N GLY A 486 11.83 6.15 -3.27
CA GLY A 486 12.24 7.51 -3.63
C GLY A 486 11.92 7.85 -5.08
N PHE A 487 11.95 9.15 -5.37
CA PHE A 487 11.70 9.70 -6.72
C PHE A 487 12.99 10.07 -7.45
N ASN A 488 14.13 9.96 -6.77
CA ASN A 488 15.42 10.29 -7.31
C ASN A 488 16.40 9.14 -7.03
N LEU A 489 16.99 8.59 -8.10
CA LEU A 489 17.87 7.42 -8.04
C LEU A 489 19.18 7.70 -7.27
N GLU A 490 19.69 8.93 -7.36
CA GLU A 490 20.90 9.36 -6.65
C GLU A 490 20.67 9.33 -5.13
N ASN A 491 19.55 9.91 -4.70
CA ASN A 491 19.13 9.89 -3.30
C ASN A 491 18.93 8.46 -2.79
N MET A 492 18.36 7.58 -3.62
CA MET A 492 18.19 6.16 -3.30
C MET A 492 19.54 5.48 -3.05
N TRP A 493 20.54 5.70 -3.93
CA TRP A 493 21.88 5.13 -3.77
C TRP A 493 22.55 5.59 -2.47
N GLU A 494 22.44 6.88 -2.14
CA GLU A 494 22.99 7.45 -0.91
C GLU A 494 22.33 6.91 0.35
N ALA A 495 20.99 6.84 0.35
CA ALA A 495 20.23 6.25 1.44
C ALA A 495 20.57 4.76 1.61
N HIS A 496 20.69 4.00 0.52
CA HIS A 496 21.12 2.60 0.57
C HIS A 496 22.53 2.46 1.14
N ALA A 497 23.50 3.26 0.67
CA ALA A 497 24.86 3.23 1.19
C ALA A 497 24.91 3.57 2.69
N TRP A 498 24.12 4.55 3.14
CA TRP A 498 23.99 4.88 4.56
C TRP A 498 23.39 3.75 5.39
N ILE A 499 22.33 3.08 4.89
CA ILE A 499 21.74 1.90 5.56
C ILE A 499 22.78 0.78 5.68
N GLN A 500 23.53 0.49 4.61
CA GLN A 500 24.59 -0.54 4.64
C GLN A 500 25.68 -0.20 5.66
N ARG A 501 26.09 1.08 5.76
CA ARG A 501 27.05 1.53 6.79
C ARG A 501 26.52 1.26 8.21
N ILE A 502 25.25 1.57 8.48
CA ILE A 502 24.62 1.29 9.77
C ILE A 502 24.54 -0.21 10.06
N LEU A 503 24.19 -1.03 9.06
CA LEU A 503 24.15 -2.48 9.20
C LEU A 503 25.53 -3.10 9.47
N SER A 504 26.59 -2.45 9.00
CA SER A 504 27.99 -2.89 9.15
C SER A 504 28.69 -2.39 10.44
N LEU A 505 27.99 -1.64 11.31
CA LEU A 505 28.58 -1.12 12.54
C LEU A 505 29.06 -2.26 13.45
N GLN A 506 30.21 -2.07 14.08
CA GLN A 506 30.77 -3.00 15.06
C GLN A 506 30.59 -2.45 16.48
N ASN A 507 31.66 -1.96 17.10
CA ASN A 507 31.69 -1.43 18.46
C ASN A 507 31.98 0.08 18.52
N HIS A 508 32.15 0.74 17.37
CA HIS A 508 32.32 2.19 17.28
C HIS A 508 31.74 2.75 15.98
N HIS A 509 31.34 4.03 16.00
CA HIS A 509 30.94 4.80 14.83
C HIS A 509 31.42 6.24 14.96
N ILE A 510 31.72 6.88 13.83
CA ILE A 510 32.12 8.30 13.77
C ILE A 510 31.13 9.03 12.86
N ILE A 511 30.42 10.01 13.43
CA ILE A 511 29.60 10.94 12.65
C ILE A 511 30.43 12.20 12.40
N GLU A 512 30.80 12.42 11.14
CA GLU A 512 31.51 13.62 10.70
C GLU A 512 30.51 14.64 10.15
N ASN A 513 30.25 15.71 10.92
CA ASN A 513 29.30 16.75 10.53
C ASN A 513 29.64 18.10 11.19
N ASN A 514 29.92 19.12 10.38
CA ASN A 514 30.30 20.45 10.88
C ASN A 514 29.17 21.18 11.64
N HIS A 515 27.92 20.72 11.58
CA HIS A 515 26.82 21.24 12.40
C HIS A 515 26.94 20.88 13.88
N ILE A 516 27.83 19.95 14.24
CA ILE A 516 28.14 19.63 15.64
C ILE A 516 28.60 20.90 16.40
N LEU A 517 29.29 21.84 15.72
CA LEU A 517 29.69 23.13 16.30
C LEU A 517 28.53 24.02 16.77
N TYR A 518 27.29 23.71 16.37
CA TYR A 518 26.10 24.50 16.66
C TYR A 518 25.14 23.82 17.63
N LEU A 519 25.54 22.69 18.23
CA LEU A 519 24.73 22.05 19.25
C LEU A 519 24.59 22.98 20.45
N GLY A 520 23.35 23.31 20.81
CA GLY A 520 23.03 24.14 21.96
C GLY A 520 22.90 23.30 23.23
N ARG A 521 22.45 23.93 24.32
CA ARG A 521 22.18 23.23 25.59
C ARG A 521 21.21 22.05 25.40
N LYS A 522 20.12 22.29 24.65
CA LYS A 522 19.08 21.29 24.40
C LYS A 522 19.65 20.06 23.71
N GLU A 523 20.48 20.23 22.69
CA GLU A 523 21.09 19.14 21.95
C GLU A 523 22.11 18.38 22.81
N HIS A 524 22.90 19.09 23.61
CA HIS A 524 23.80 18.46 24.59
C HIS A 524 23.06 17.69 25.68
N ASP A 525 21.89 18.17 26.12
CA ASP A 525 21.02 17.45 27.06
C ASP A 525 20.51 16.13 26.42
N ILE A 526 20.17 16.14 25.13
CA ILE A 526 19.80 14.94 24.36
C ILE A 526 20.99 13.97 24.29
N LEU A 527 22.19 14.44 23.93
CA LEU A 527 23.40 13.60 23.91
C LEU A 527 23.69 12.99 25.29
N SER A 528 23.54 13.77 26.36
CA SER A 528 23.69 13.28 27.73
C SER A 528 22.65 12.23 28.10
N GLN A 529 21.39 12.44 27.68
CA GLN A 529 20.31 11.49 27.94
C GLN A 529 20.54 10.17 27.20
N LEU A 530 20.97 10.21 25.94
CA LEU A 530 21.29 9.00 25.16
C LEU A 530 22.39 8.16 25.82
N GLN A 531 23.43 8.79 26.38
CA GLN A 531 24.46 8.07 27.15
C GLN A 531 23.96 7.47 28.47
N LYS A 532 22.89 8.03 29.07
CA LYS A 532 22.30 7.50 30.31
C LYS A 532 21.34 6.35 30.05
N THR A 533 20.58 6.42 28.96
CA THR A 533 19.56 5.42 28.62
C THR A 533 20.13 4.23 27.86
N SER A 534 21.25 4.42 27.17
CA SER A 534 21.91 3.41 26.34
C SER A 534 23.33 3.19 26.84
N SER A 535 23.88 1.98 26.67
CA SER A 535 25.22 1.64 27.17
C SER A 535 26.35 2.13 26.26
N VAL A 536 26.29 3.41 25.87
CA VAL A 536 27.22 4.03 24.91
C VAL A 536 28.01 5.18 25.54
N SER A 537 29.22 5.42 25.02
CA SER A 537 29.98 6.65 25.26
C SER A 537 29.99 7.50 23.98
N ILE A 538 29.68 8.78 24.11
CA ILE A 538 29.68 9.78 23.05
C ILE A 538 30.77 10.81 23.37
N THR A 539 31.76 10.94 22.49
CA THR A 539 32.86 11.91 22.61
C THR A 539 32.84 12.87 21.44
N GLU A 540 32.86 14.16 21.73
CA GLU A 540 33.00 15.19 20.70
C GLU A 540 34.47 15.52 20.43
N MET A 541 34.86 15.46 19.15
CA MET A 541 36.19 15.84 18.69
C MET A 541 36.10 17.02 17.73
N ILE A 542 36.68 18.16 18.14
CA ILE A 542 36.72 19.37 17.34
C ILE A 542 38.15 19.60 16.82
N LYS A 543 38.32 19.52 15.50
CA LYS A 543 39.57 19.83 14.79
C LYS A 543 39.35 21.01 13.84
N PRO A 544 40.40 21.76 13.43
CA PRO A 544 40.24 22.86 12.49
C PRO A 544 39.63 22.40 11.14
N GLY A 545 38.38 22.79 10.89
CA GLY A 545 37.65 22.46 9.66
C GLY A 545 37.02 21.05 9.65
N ARG A 546 37.05 20.33 10.77
CA ARG A 546 36.50 18.97 10.88
C ARG A 546 35.95 18.73 12.30
N THR A 547 34.69 18.38 12.42
CA THR A 547 34.09 17.97 13.70
C THR A 547 33.46 16.60 13.62
N GLU A 548 33.69 15.81 14.65
CA GLU A 548 33.34 14.40 14.72
C GLU A 548 32.67 14.09 16.07
N LEU A 549 31.60 13.30 16.05
CA LEU A 549 31.09 12.61 17.23
C LEU A 549 31.54 11.15 17.15
N GLU A 550 32.39 10.73 18.07
CA GLU A 550 32.78 9.33 18.23
C GLU A 550 31.83 8.67 19.23
N ILE A 551 31.16 7.61 18.78
CA ILE A 551 30.21 6.84 19.57
C ILE A 551 30.78 5.44 19.73
N LYS A 552 30.91 4.95 20.96
CA LYS A 552 31.39 3.59 21.27
C LYS A 552 30.37 2.88 22.13
N GLY A 553 30.14 1.59 21.87
CA GLY A 553 29.19 0.78 22.62
C GLY A 553 28.86 -0.54 21.93
N ALA A 554 27.84 -1.24 22.40
CA ALA A 554 27.33 -2.42 21.72
C ALA A 554 26.63 -2.04 20.41
N GLN A 555 26.69 -2.90 19.40
CA GLN A 555 26.11 -2.65 18.07
C GLN A 555 24.64 -2.22 18.10
N ALA A 556 23.82 -2.87 18.94
CA ALA A 556 22.39 -2.57 19.03
C ALA A 556 22.11 -1.14 19.50
N ASP A 557 22.77 -0.73 20.60
CA ASP A 557 22.68 0.61 21.16
C ASP A 557 23.30 1.66 20.22
N LEU A 558 24.39 1.30 19.53
CA LEU A 558 25.03 2.15 18.52
C LEU A 558 24.08 2.52 17.40
N ILE A 559 23.37 1.55 16.81
CA ILE A 559 22.43 1.81 15.71
C ILE A 559 21.35 2.80 16.14
N GLU A 560 20.75 2.59 17.31
CA GLU A 560 19.73 3.49 17.86
C GLU A 560 20.27 4.90 18.11
N VAL A 561 21.41 5.02 18.79
CA VAL A 561 22.02 6.31 19.14
C VAL A 561 22.45 7.08 17.89
N VAL A 562 23.04 6.40 16.90
CA VAL A 562 23.45 7.00 15.62
C VAL A 562 22.23 7.56 14.89
N MET A 563 21.13 6.82 14.80
CA MET A 563 19.90 7.33 14.15
C MET A 563 19.36 8.57 14.86
N ASN A 564 19.33 8.59 16.20
CA ASN A 564 18.86 9.74 16.96
C ASN A 564 19.76 10.98 16.77
N ILE A 565 21.08 10.80 16.76
CA ILE A 565 22.03 11.90 16.55
C ILE A 565 21.94 12.43 15.12
N GLU A 566 21.83 11.56 14.11
CA GLU A 566 21.68 11.95 12.71
C GLU A 566 20.39 12.76 12.48
N ASP A 567 19.27 12.34 13.07
CA ASP A 567 18.02 13.08 13.03
C ASP A 567 18.12 14.45 13.73
N MET A 568 18.73 14.49 14.92
CA MET A 568 19.02 15.74 15.63
C MET A 568 19.86 16.70 14.78
N LEU A 569 20.92 16.21 14.14
CA LEU A 569 21.77 17.01 13.26
C LEU A 569 21.01 17.52 12.02
N CYS A 570 20.11 16.71 11.44
CA CYS A 570 19.23 17.14 10.36
C CYS A 570 18.32 18.31 10.81
N LYS A 571 17.77 18.23 12.03
CA LYS A 571 16.93 19.29 12.61
C LYS A 571 17.73 20.59 12.84
N VAL A 572 18.95 20.49 13.37
CA VAL A 572 19.86 21.64 13.55
C VAL A 572 20.22 22.28 12.20
N GLN A 573 20.52 21.47 11.19
CA GLN A 573 20.80 21.93 9.84
C GLN A 573 19.59 22.67 9.22
N GLU A 574 18.38 22.14 9.38
CA GLU A 574 17.15 22.77 8.89
C GLU A 574 16.89 24.11 9.57
N GLU A 575 17.06 24.20 10.90
CA GLU A 575 16.91 25.46 11.63
C GLU A 575 17.91 26.52 11.17
N MET A 576 19.17 26.11 10.96
CA MET A 576 20.23 26.97 10.43
C MET A 576 19.93 27.46 9.02
N ALA A 577 19.46 26.57 8.14
CA ALA A 577 19.05 26.94 6.78
C ALA A 577 17.93 27.97 6.83
N ARG A 578 16.89 27.77 7.65
CA ARG A 578 15.78 28.73 7.79
C ARG A 578 16.23 30.11 8.28
N LYS A 579 17.14 30.16 9.26
CA LYS A 579 17.71 31.44 9.73
C LYS A 579 18.47 32.16 8.61
N LYS A 580 19.18 31.43 7.76
CA LYS A 580 19.89 31.99 6.60
C LYS A 580 18.93 32.47 5.51
N GLU A 581 17.87 31.71 5.22
CA GLU A 581 16.80 32.13 4.30
C GLU A 581 16.18 33.45 4.77
N GLN A 582 15.84 33.56 6.06
CA GLN A 582 15.35 34.81 6.65
C GLN A 582 16.33 35.98 6.47
N GLY A 583 17.63 35.74 6.69
CA GLY A 583 18.67 36.73 6.44
C GLY A 583 18.72 37.23 4.99
N LEU A 584 18.55 36.33 4.02
CA LEU A 584 18.50 36.68 2.59
C LEU A 584 17.27 37.56 2.28
N TRP A 585 16.10 37.22 2.84
CA TRP A 585 14.88 38.02 2.66
C TRP A 585 15.00 39.43 3.27
N SER A 586 15.60 39.56 4.45
CA SER A 586 15.85 40.86 5.10
C SER A 586 16.68 41.79 4.21
N LEU A 587 17.70 41.25 3.53
CA LEU A 587 18.57 42.03 2.64
C LEU A 587 17.86 42.55 1.37
N LEU A 588 16.75 41.92 0.98
CA LEU A 588 15.92 42.35 -0.15
C LEU A 588 14.89 43.43 0.22
N GLY A 589 14.86 43.90 1.47
CA GLY A 589 14.00 45.02 1.89
C GLY A 589 12.51 44.69 2.02
N GLN A 590 12.14 43.40 2.06
CA GLN A 590 10.75 42.95 2.12
C GLN A 590 10.19 42.76 3.54
N TRP A 591 10.89 43.26 4.58
CA TRP A 591 10.45 43.10 5.97
C TRP A 591 10.07 44.44 6.61
N THR A 592 8.77 44.66 6.85
CA THR A 592 8.26 45.63 7.83
C THR A 592 7.77 44.88 9.07
N ASN A 593 8.17 45.32 10.27
CA ASN A 593 7.93 44.71 11.59
C ASN A 593 6.46 44.51 12.02
N GLN A 594 5.48 44.59 11.10
CA GLN A 594 4.05 44.45 11.39
C GLN A 594 3.38 43.18 10.83
N GLN A 595 4.11 42.24 10.20
CA GLN A 595 3.52 40.98 9.71
C GLN A 595 3.88 39.76 10.56
N GLN A 596 3.49 39.78 11.84
CA GLN A 596 3.32 38.57 12.64
C GLN A 596 1.91 37.99 12.39
N LYS A 597 1.66 37.48 11.18
CA LYS A 597 0.52 36.58 10.84
C LYS A 597 0.54 36.16 9.36
N THR A 598 1.58 35.45 8.94
CA THR A 598 1.50 34.37 7.93
C THR A 598 2.83 33.63 7.90
N GLN A 599 3.04 32.75 8.89
CA GLN A 599 4.16 31.79 8.86
C GLN A 599 4.05 30.84 7.64
N ASP A 600 2.87 30.74 7.03
CA ASP A 600 2.61 29.96 5.81
C ASP A 600 3.09 30.61 4.50
N LYS A 601 3.40 31.92 4.46
CA LYS A 601 3.98 32.56 3.24
C LYS A 601 5.50 32.47 3.16
N MET A 602 6.19 32.27 4.29
CA MET A 602 7.64 32.01 4.32
C MET A 602 7.99 30.59 3.86
N LYS A 603 6.99 29.73 3.60
CA LYS A 603 7.20 28.29 3.47
C LYS A 603 8.05 27.85 2.29
N GLU A 604 8.27 28.65 1.26
CA GLU A 604 9.12 28.19 0.17
C GLU A 604 9.98 29.31 -0.38
N ASN A 605 11.24 29.37 0.05
CA ASN A 605 12.29 29.90 -0.80
C ASN A 605 12.45 28.89 -1.96
N ILE A 606 11.54 28.96 -2.94
CA ILE A 606 11.46 27.97 -4.02
C ILE A 606 12.71 28.13 -4.87
N PHE A 607 13.59 27.14 -4.78
CA PHE A 607 14.64 26.92 -5.76
C PHE A 607 14.18 25.79 -6.69
N LEU A 608 14.55 25.88 -7.95
CA LEU A 608 14.26 24.85 -8.95
C LEU A 608 15.57 24.15 -9.33
N LYS A 609 15.51 22.83 -9.41
CA LYS A 609 16.53 21.99 -10.04
C LYS A 609 15.96 21.47 -11.34
N CYS A 610 16.50 21.93 -12.45
CA CYS A 610 16.01 21.58 -13.76
C CYS A 610 17.04 20.70 -14.48
N PRO A 611 16.63 19.61 -15.16
CA PRO A 611 17.49 18.91 -16.10
C PRO A 611 18.03 19.90 -17.14
N VAL A 612 19.32 19.86 -17.40
CA VAL A 612 19.95 20.77 -18.37
C VAL A 612 19.79 20.16 -19.77
N PRO A 613 19.23 20.89 -20.76
CA PRO A 613 19.23 20.43 -22.14
C PRO A 613 20.67 20.32 -22.66
N PRO A 614 20.97 19.35 -23.54
CA PRO A 614 22.32 19.15 -24.07
C PRO A 614 22.70 20.32 -24.98
N THR A 615 23.46 21.28 -24.45
CA THR A 615 24.09 22.36 -25.21
C THR A 615 25.56 22.04 -25.44
N GLN A 616 26.16 22.64 -26.47
CA GLN A 616 27.59 22.46 -26.78
C GLN A 616 28.49 22.83 -25.59
N GLU A 617 28.14 23.89 -24.85
CA GLU A 617 28.87 24.30 -23.64
C GLU A 617 28.85 23.23 -22.55
N ILE A 618 27.69 22.63 -22.29
CA ILE A 618 27.53 21.58 -21.27
C ILE A 618 28.26 20.30 -21.69
N GLU A 619 28.23 19.94 -22.97
CA GLU A 619 28.93 18.77 -23.48
C GLU A 619 30.46 18.95 -23.44
N ASP A 620 30.96 20.14 -23.75
CA ASP A 620 32.39 20.43 -23.65
C ASP A 620 32.85 20.49 -22.18
N GLN A 621 32.02 20.99 -21.28
CA GLN A 621 32.27 20.95 -19.85
C GLN A 621 32.28 19.51 -19.33
N LYS A 622 31.33 18.68 -19.76
CA LYS A 622 31.29 17.23 -19.44
C LYS A 622 32.60 16.52 -19.84
N LYS A 623 33.12 16.79 -21.04
CA LYS A 623 34.43 16.25 -21.47
C LYS A 623 35.58 16.70 -20.58
N GLN A 624 35.52 17.88 -19.96
CA GLN A 624 36.56 18.32 -19.02
C GLN A 624 36.53 17.51 -17.72
N PHE A 625 35.33 17.19 -17.20
CA PHE A 625 35.17 16.30 -16.04
C PHE A 625 35.73 14.90 -16.35
N GLU A 626 35.37 14.35 -17.51
CA GLU A 626 35.83 13.01 -17.93
C GLU A 626 37.36 12.94 -18.10
N LYS A 627 37.98 13.98 -18.69
CA LYS A 627 39.45 14.11 -18.77
C LYS A 627 40.15 14.14 -17.40
N CYS A 628 39.42 14.50 -16.35
CA CYS A 628 39.93 14.52 -14.97
C CYS A 628 39.62 13.22 -14.20
N GLY A 629 39.04 12.21 -14.85
CA GLY A 629 38.66 10.94 -14.22
C GLY A 629 37.34 10.99 -13.45
N LEU A 630 36.47 11.94 -13.77
CA LEU A 630 35.12 12.07 -13.23
C LEU A 630 34.10 11.82 -14.36
N GLN A 631 33.46 10.67 -14.33
CA GLN A 631 32.43 10.32 -15.30
C GLN A 631 31.11 10.99 -14.91
N VAL A 632 30.58 11.87 -15.75
CA VAL A 632 29.35 12.61 -15.44
C VAL A 632 28.12 11.75 -15.73
N ILE A 633 27.31 11.53 -14.70
CA ILE A 633 26.04 10.79 -14.79
C ILE A 633 24.88 11.76 -15.06
N LYS A 634 24.89 12.90 -14.37
CA LYS A 634 23.77 13.85 -14.40
C LYS A 634 24.23 15.27 -14.12
N VAL A 635 23.56 16.22 -14.75
CA VAL A 635 23.76 17.66 -14.57
C VAL A 635 22.42 18.31 -14.30
N GLU A 636 22.34 19.10 -13.22
CA GLU A 636 21.15 19.87 -12.86
C GLU A 636 21.50 21.36 -12.84
N LYS A 637 20.68 22.19 -13.48
CA LYS A 637 20.75 23.65 -13.34
C LYS A 637 19.99 24.07 -12.09
N ILE A 638 20.59 24.96 -11.33
CA ILE A 638 20.03 25.46 -10.06
C ILE A 638 19.53 26.88 -10.26
N GLU A 639 18.27 27.12 -9.96
CA GLU A 639 17.66 28.43 -10.02
C GLU A 639 17.12 28.82 -8.65
N ASN A 640 17.76 29.80 -8.01
CA ASN A 640 17.31 30.38 -6.75
C ASN A 640 17.27 31.91 -6.88
N LYS A 641 16.06 32.46 -7.04
CA LYS A 641 15.84 33.89 -7.33
C LYS A 641 16.32 34.81 -6.21
N VAL A 642 16.10 34.40 -4.95
CA VAL A 642 16.45 35.19 -3.77
C VAL A 642 17.97 35.24 -3.60
N LEU A 643 18.64 34.09 -3.72
CA LEU A 643 20.09 34.02 -3.68
C LEU A 643 20.74 34.78 -4.84
N MET A 644 20.17 34.68 -6.05
CA MET A 644 20.63 35.42 -7.24
C MET A 644 20.55 36.93 -7.03
N ALA A 645 19.44 37.45 -6.49
CA ALA A 645 19.31 38.88 -6.21
C ALA A 645 20.34 39.36 -5.17
N ALA A 646 20.57 38.58 -4.11
CA ALA A 646 21.58 38.87 -3.09
C ALA A 646 23.01 38.86 -3.66
N PHE A 647 23.31 37.90 -4.53
CA PHE A 647 24.58 37.79 -5.24
C PHE A 647 24.81 38.98 -6.19
N GLN A 648 23.81 39.34 -6.99
CA GLN A 648 23.89 40.44 -7.95
C GLN A 648 24.15 41.78 -7.25
N ARG A 649 23.49 42.04 -6.12
CA ARG A 649 23.75 43.24 -5.31
C ARG A 649 25.21 43.28 -4.80
N LYS A 650 25.76 42.13 -4.40
CA LYS A 650 27.16 42.05 -3.97
C LYS A 650 28.13 42.25 -5.14
N LYS A 651 27.80 41.74 -6.33
CA LYS A 651 28.55 41.92 -7.57
C LYS A 651 28.66 43.40 -7.94
N GLU A 652 27.53 44.12 -7.96
CA GLU A 652 27.49 45.57 -8.24
C GLU A 652 28.37 46.38 -7.27
N MET A 653 28.33 46.04 -5.97
CA MET A 653 29.19 46.68 -4.95
C MET A 653 30.69 46.45 -5.19
N MET A 654 31.08 45.30 -5.72
CA MET A 654 32.48 44.95 -5.98
C MET A 654 32.97 45.53 -7.31
N GLU A 655 32.13 45.51 -8.35
CA GLU A 655 32.45 46.11 -9.66
C GLU A 655 32.64 47.63 -9.55
N GLY A 656 31.89 48.30 -8.68
CA GLY A 656 32.08 49.73 -8.38
C GLY A 656 33.47 50.08 -7.83
N LYS A 657 34.19 49.11 -7.22
CA LYS A 657 35.55 49.32 -6.71
C LYS A 657 36.65 49.09 -7.77
N LEU A 658 36.36 48.33 -8.83
CA LEU A 658 37.34 47.87 -9.84
C LEU A 658 36.76 48.01 -11.26
N PRO A 659 36.78 49.22 -11.87
CA PRO A 659 36.01 49.53 -13.09
C PRO A 659 36.45 48.83 -14.40
N ARG A 660 37.42 47.89 -14.37
CA ARG A 660 38.09 47.38 -15.59
C ARG A 660 38.43 45.88 -15.58
N GLN A 661 38.01 45.11 -14.59
CA GLN A 661 38.29 43.67 -14.50
C GLN A 661 37.03 42.89 -14.12
N SER A 662 36.89 41.68 -14.66
CA SER A 662 35.86 40.74 -14.19
C SER A 662 36.10 40.43 -12.72
N VAL A 663 35.15 40.76 -11.86
CA VAL A 663 35.22 40.47 -10.41
C VAL A 663 34.85 39.02 -10.09
N SER A 664 34.34 38.27 -11.08
CA SER A 664 33.82 36.91 -10.93
C SER A 664 34.63 35.87 -11.70
N HIS A 665 34.75 34.67 -11.12
CA HIS A 665 35.29 33.47 -11.74
C HIS A 665 34.29 32.32 -11.67
N ARG A 666 34.29 31.47 -12.70
CA ARG A 666 33.61 30.16 -12.67
C ARG A 666 34.53 29.17 -11.95
N LEU A 667 34.08 28.65 -10.81
CA LEU A 667 34.88 27.76 -9.95
C LEU A 667 34.04 26.58 -9.45
N PHE A 668 34.72 25.56 -8.91
CA PHE A 668 34.12 24.32 -8.47
C PHE A 668 34.30 24.09 -6.97
N GLN A 669 33.30 23.48 -6.34
CA GLN A 669 33.38 23.00 -4.97
C GLN A 669 32.72 21.61 -4.85
N GLN A 670 33.44 20.66 -4.28
CA GLN A 670 32.87 19.38 -3.89
C GLN A 670 32.10 19.51 -2.57
N VAL A 671 30.89 18.99 -2.54
CA VAL A 671 29.96 19.10 -1.41
C VAL A 671 29.43 17.70 -1.07
N PRO A 672 29.49 17.24 0.19
CA PRO A 672 28.84 16.00 0.60
C PRO A 672 27.34 16.00 0.28
N HIS A 673 26.78 14.84 -0.11
CA HIS A 673 25.38 14.70 -0.51
C HIS A 673 24.40 15.38 0.47
N GLN A 674 24.57 15.14 1.77
CA GLN A 674 23.73 15.66 2.85
C GLN A 674 23.61 17.20 2.89
N PHE A 675 24.54 17.92 2.26
CA PHE A 675 24.54 19.38 2.21
C PHE A 675 24.13 19.96 0.85
N CYS A 676 23.95 19.12 -0.18
CA CYS A 676 23.61 19.59 -1.53
C CYS A 676 22.30 20.37 -1.56
N ASN A 677 21.28 19.89 -0.84
CA ASN A 677 19.98 20.56 -0.76
C ASN A 677 20.08 21.95 -0.11
N VAL A 678 20.81 22.07 1.01
CA VAL A 678 20.96 23.35 1.71
C VAL A 678 21.82 24.35 0.93
N VAL A 679 22.85 23.90 0.20
CA VAL A 679 23.60 24.76 -0.73
C VAL A 679 22.67 25.37 -1.80
N CYS A 680 21.72 24.59 -2.34
CA CYS A 680 20.75 25.11 -3.31
C CYS A 680 19.79 26.14 -2.70
N ARG A 681 19.45 26.00 -1.41
CA ARG A 681 18.52 26.88 -0.70
C ARG A 681 19.13 28.19 -0.23
N VAL A 682 20.33 28.13 0.36
CA VAL A 682 20.94 29.27 1.08
C VAL A 682 22.34 29.64 0.59
N GLY A 683 22.82 28.99 -0.46
CA GLY A 683 24.16 29.21 -1.00
C GLY A 683 25.26 28.53 -0.19
N PHE A 684 26.50 28.78 -0.58
CA PHE A 684 27.65 28.12 0.01
C PHE A 684 27.95 28.63 1.42
N GLN A 685 28.28 27.69 2.31
CA GLN A 685 28.73 27.96 3.66
C GLN A 685 29.97 27.11 3.93
N ARG A 686 30.87 27.62 4.79
CA ARG A 686 32.11 26.91 5.16
C ARG A 686 31.85 25.51 5.71
N MET A 687 30.73 25.30 6.39
CA MET A 687 30.38 24.03 6.99
C MET A 687 29.91 22.96 5.99
N TYR A 688 29.54 23.36 4.76
CA TYR A 688 29.02 22.45 3.73
C TYR A 688 30.09 21.85 2.83
N SER A 689 31.34 22.34 2.88
CA SER A 689 32.43 21.77 2.10
C SER A 689 32.97 20.49 2.74
N VAL A 690 33.57 19.62 1.92
CA VAL A 690 34.35 18.47 2.41
C VAL A 690 35.37 18.96 3.45
N PRO A 691 35.51 18.28 4.60
CA PRO A 691 36.46 18.68 5.63
C PRO A 691 37.88 18.77 5.10
N CYS A 692 38.47 19.95 5.27
CA CYS A 692 39.86 20.20 4.94
C CYS A 692 40.45 21.18 5.95
N GLU A 693 41.72 20.99 6.30
CA GLU A 693 42.42 21.98 7.09
C GLU A 693 42.46 23.32 6.34
N PRO A 694 42.08 24.43 6.99
CA PRO A 694 42.01 25.74 6.34
C PRO A 694 43.41 26.32 6.11
N LYS A 695 44.13 25.82 5.09
CA LYS A 695 45.52 26.21 4.79
C LYS A 695 45.69 27.70 4.49
N TYR A 696 44.71 28.27 3.80
CA TYR A 696 44.76 29.63 3.27
C TYR A 696 43.79 30.60 3.97
N GLY A 697 43.05 30.14 4.98
CA GLY A 697 42.12 30.98 5.76
C GLY A 697 40.82 30.27 6.15
N ALA A 698 40.15 30.81 7.15
CA ALA A 698 38.89 30.34 7.73
C ALA A 698 37.65 30.65 6.87
N GLY A 699 37.75 30.51 5.54
CA GLY A 699 36.69 30.84 4.58
C GLY A 699 36.09 29.63 3.84
N ILE A 700 35.44 29.90 2.71
CA ILE A 700 34.77 28.95 1.82
C ILE A 700 35.67 28.72 0.61
N TYR A 701 36.06 27.46 0.38
CA TYR A 701 37.07 27.07 -0.60
C TYR A 701 36.46 26.70 -1.95
N PHE A 702 36.98 27.28 -3.02
CA PHE A 702 36.65 26.93 -4.40
C PHE A 702 37.94 26.66 -5.18
N THR A 703 37.87 25.82 -6.21
CA THR A 703 39.02 25.52 -7.06
C THR A 703 38.68 25.65 -8.53
N LYS A 704 39.67 26.04 -9.32
CA LYS A 704 39.60 26.03 -10.78
C LYS A 704 39.93 24.64 -11.36
N ASN A 705 40.68 23.82 -10.61
CA ASN A 705 41.22 22.55 -11.07
C ASN A 705 40.35 21.35 -10.64
N LEU A 706 39.65 20.77 -11.62
CA LEU A 706 38.84 19.56 -11.42
C LEU A 706 39.67 18.32 -11.03
N LYS A 707 40.95 18.23 -11.42
CA LYS A 707 41.83 17.11 -11.01
C LYS A 707 42.07 17.10 -9.51
N ASN A 708 42.23 18.28 -8.89
CA ASN A 708 42.37 18.39 -7.44
C ASN A 708 41.13 17.87 -6.71
N LEU A 709 39.94 18.05 -7.28
CA LEU A 709 38.70 17.48 -6.74
C LEU A 709 38.67 15.96 -6.91
N ALA A 710 39.05 15.45 -8.08
CA ALA A 710 39.11 14.01 -8.35
C ALA A 710 40.12 13.29 -7.42
N GLU A 711 41.28 13.88 -7.15
CA GLU A 711 42.27 13.35 -6.21
C GLU A 711 41.81 13.38 -4.76
N LYS A 712 41.10 14.45 -4.35
CA LYS A 712 40.49 14.52 -3.03
C LYS A 712 39.41 13.45 -2.86
N ALA A 713 38.60 13.22 -3.90
CA ALA A 713 37.60 12.16 -3.90
C ALA A 713 38.22 10.76 -3.71
N LYS A 714 39.40 10.48 -4.31
CA LYS A 714 40.13 9.20 -4.10
C LYS A 714 40.54 8.94 -2.65
N LYS A 715 40.74 10.00 -1.86
CA LYS A 715 41.17 9.91 -0.45
C LYS A 715 40.00 9.75 0.52
N ILE A 716 38.78 10.05 0.06
CA ILE A 716 37.55 9.86 0.83
C ILE A 716 37.15 8.39 0.69
N SER A 717 36.64 7.82 1.77
CA SER A 717 36.17 6.42 1.88
C SER A 717 35.61 5.86 0.57
N ALA A 718 36.10 4.69 0.16
CA ALA A 718 35.64 3.91 -1.01
C ALA A 718 34.13 3.54 -0.99
N ALA A 719 33.38 3.99 0.01
CA ALA A 719 31.95 3.75 0.18
C ALA A 719 31.05 4.72 -0.60
N ASP A 720 31.50 5.95 -0.89
CA ASP A 720 30.69 6.93 -1.59
C ASP A 720 30.91 6.81 -3.11
N LYS A 721 29.97 6.13 -3.79
CA LYS A 721 30.03 5.88 -5.24
C LYS A 721 29.83 7.14 -6.07
N LEU A 722 29.13 8.15 -5.53
CA LEU A 722 28.77 9.39 -6.22
C LEU A 722 29.54 10.58 -5.66
N ILE A 723 29.98 11.45 -6.56
CA ILE A 723 30.71 12.69 -6.27
C ILE A 723 29.85 13.85 -6.74
N TYR A 724 29.53 14.76 -5.82
CA TYR A 724 28.73 15.95 -6.08
C TYR A 724 29.63 17.17 -6.17
N VAL A 725 29.68 17.77 -7.35
CA VAL A 725 30.51 18.95 -7.63
C VAL A 725 29.59 20.08 -8.06
N PHE A 726 29.56 21.15 -7.27
CA PHE A 726 28.89 22.38 -7.69
C PHE A 726 29.83 23.20 -8.57
N GLU A 727 29.30 23.64 -9.70
CA GLU A 727 29.85 24.73 -10.49
C GLU A 727 29.17 26.03 -10.05
N ALA A 728 29.99 27.01 -9.67
CA ALA A 728 29.55 28.26 -9.09
C ALA A 728 30.17 29.45 -9.81
N GLU A 729 29.41 30.55 -9.86
CA GLU A 729 29.99 31.86 -10.12
C GLU A 729 30.42 32.46 -8.78
N VAL A 730 31.68 32.84 -8.68
CA VAL A 730 32.31 33.29 -7.43
C VAL A 730 32.94 34.66 -7.63
N LEU A 731 32.50 35.65 -6.84
CA LEU A 731 33.05 37.00 -6.77
C LEU A 731 34.36 36.99 -5.99
N THR A 732 35.47 36.85 -6.70
CA THR A 732 36.82 36.83 -6.11
C THR A 732 37.39 38.23 -5.94
N GLY A 733 36.95 39.20 -6.76
CA GLY A 733 37.44 40.58 -6.73
C GLY A 733 38.98 40.66 -6.70
N SER A 734 39.50 41.59 -5.90
CA SER A 734 40.91 41.65 -5.58
C SER A 734 41.31 40.53 -4.62
N PHE A 735 42.46 39.90 -4.85
CA PHE A 735 42.93 38.79 -4.02
C PHE A 735 44.41 38.91 -3.65
N CYS A 736 44.77 38.28 -2.53
CA CYS A 736 46.15 38.17 -2.08
C CYS A 736 46.49 36.74 -1.63
N GLN A 737 47.75 36.49 -1.31
CA GLN A 737 48.19 35.20 -0.78
C GLN A 737 47.48 34.89 0.54
N GLY A 738 46.87 33.71 0.64
CA GLY A 738 46.19 33.26 1.86
C GLY A 738 47.12 32.64 2.89
N HIS A 739 46.75 32.77 4.16
CA HIS A 739 47.45 32.24 5.32
C HIS A 739 46.47 31.57 6.29
N ARG A 740 46.92 30.54 7.03
CA ARG A 740 46.08 29.75 7.94
C ARG A 740 45.33 30.58 8.98
N LEU A 741 45.92 31.71 9.39
CA LEU A 741 45.36 32.63 10.40
C LEU A 741 44.35 33.64 9.84
N ASN A 742 44.14 33.71 8.52
CA ASN A 742 43.17 34.64 7.94
C ASN A 742 41.74 34.25 8.34
N ILE A 743 41.08 35.10 9.13
CA ILE A 743 39.63 35.04 9.40
C ILE A 743 38.82 35.97 8.51
N VAL A 744 39.47 36.99 7.97
CA VAL A 744 39.00 37.88 6.90
C VAL A 744 40.18 38.15 5.96
N PRO A 745 39.94 38.61 4.72
CA PRO A 745 41.01 39.02 3.83
C PRO A 745 41.85 40.15 4.45
N PRO A 746 43.19 40.17 4.23
CA PRO A 746 44.06 41.25 4.65
C PRO A 746 43.67 42.63 4.07
N PRO A 747 44.03 43.73 4.75
CA PRO A 747 43.90 45.08 4.20
C PRO A 747 44.77 45.25 2.93
N LEU A 748 44.34 46.08 1.97
CA LEU A 748 45.07 46.33 0.71
C LEU A 748 46.50 46.87 0.93
N SER A 749 46.68 47.63 2.00
CA SER A 749 47.96 48.11 2.50
C SER A 749 47.88 48.26 4.03
N PRO A 750 49.01 48.25 4.77
CA PRO A 750 48.99 48.46 6.21
C PRO A 750 48.21 49.74 6.58
N GLY A 751 47.16 49.61 7.38
CA GLY A 751 46.30 50.74 7.79
C GLY A 751 45.16 51.12 6.83
N ALA A 752 45.00 50.45 5.69
CA ALA A 752 43.86 50.68 4.80
C ALA A 752 42.54 50.19 5.44
N VAL A 753 41.46 50.93 5.20
CA VAL A 753 40.09 50.56 5.63
C VAL A 753 39.52 49.46 4.72
N ASP A 754 39.86 49.49 3.43
CA ASP A 754 39.48 48.46 2.48
C ASP A 754 40.48 47.29 2.50
N GLY A 755 39.94 46.07 2.61
CA GLY A 755 40.68 44.83 2.42
C GLY A 755 40.48 44.22 1.06
N HIS A 756 41.30 43.21 0.77
CA HIS A 756 41.07 42.32 -0.36
C HIS A 756 39.69 41.66 -0.27
N ASP A 757 39.18 41.16 -1.39
CA ASP A 757 37.85 40.53 -1.45
C ASP A 757 37.93 39.01 -1.23
N SER A 758 39.06 38.39 -1.57
CA SER A 758 39.34 36.97 -1.36
C SER A 758 40.83 36.69 -1.15
N VAL A 759 41.18 35.45 -0.83
CA VAL A 759 42.57 34.99 -0.75
C VAL A 759 42.79 33.75 -1.60
N VAL A 760 44.01 33.57 -2.09
CA VAL A 760 44.38 32.49 -3.02
C VAL A 760 45.56 31.66 -2.54
N ASP A 761 45.73 30.49 -3.12
CA ASP A 761 46.88 29.61 -2.89
C ASP A 761 48.17 30.09 -3.55
N ASN A 762 48.09 30.73 -4.72
CA ASN A 762 49.21 31.35 -5.40
C ASN A 762 48.74 32.59 -6.18
N VAL A 763 49.29 33.76 -5.88
CA VAL A 763 48.87 35.03 -6.52
C VAL A 763 49.17 35.08 -8.01
N SER A 764 50.26 34.45 -8.48
CA SER A 764 50.67 34.47 -9.88
C SER A 764 49.85 33.52 -10.76
N SER A 765 49.38 32.40 -10.20
CA SER A 765 48.56 31.41 -10.89
C SER A 765 47.59 30.75 -9.90
N PRO A 766 46.48 31.44 -9.56
CA PRO A 766 45.57 30.97 -8.52
C PRO A 766 44.76 29.77 -8.99
N GLU A 767 44.87 28.66 -8.26
CA GLU A 767 44.10 27.43 -8.49
C GLU A 767 43.01 27.23 -7.43
N THR A 768 43.22 27.80 -6.24
CA THR A 768 42.28 27.74 -5.11
C THR A 768 41.96 29.16 -4.66
N PHE A 769 40.67 29.47 -4.57
CA PHE A 769 40.16 30.74 -4.05
C PHE A 769 39.40 30.50 -2.74
N VAL A 770 39.57 31.39 -1.78
CA VAL A 770 38.89 31.36 -0.49
C VAL A 770 38.14 32.67 -0.30
N ILE A 771 36.82 32.59 -0.25
CA ILE A 771 35.91 33.71 0.03
C ILE A 771 35.46 33.68 1.48
N PHE A 772 35.09 34.83 2.04
CA PHE A 772 34.72 34.94 3.46
C PHE A 772 33.25 35.32 3.67
N SER A 773 32.50 35.48 2.58
CA SER A 773 31.05 35.66 2.60
C SER A 773 30.36 34.70 1.66
N GLY A 774 29.32 34.00 2.14
CA GLY A 774 28.50 33.11 1.30
C GLY A 774 27.77 33.86 0.18
N MET A 775 27.60 35.19 0.28
CA MET A 775 26.99 36.02 -0.77
C MET A 775 27.93 36.24 -1.97
N GLN A 776 29.21 35.91 -1.85
CA GLN A 776 30.16 36.00 -2.95
C GLN A 776 30.09 34.81 -3.91
N ALA A 777 29.26 33.80 -3.66
CA ALA A 777 29.16 32.65 -4.54
C ALA A 777 27.71 32.22 -4.76
N ILE A 778 27.38 31.89 -6.00
CA ILE A 778 26.08 31.35 -6.37
C ILE A 778 26.24 30.01 -7.10
N PRO A 779 25.56 28.94 -6.66
CA PRO A 779 25.57 27.68 -7.40
C PRO A 779 24.78 27.83 -8.71
N GLN A 780 25.38 27.43 -9.82
CA GLN A 780 24.75 27.46 -11.15
C GLN A 780 24.38 26.05 -11.62
N TYR A 781 25.30 25.10 -11.46
CA TYR A 781 25.09 23.71 -11.85
C TYR A 781 25.55 22.75 -10.76
N LEU A 782 24.84 21.62 -10.64
CA LEU A 782 25.26 20.47 -9.86
C LEU A 782 25.63 19.33 -10.81
N TRP A 783 26.90 18.97 -10.80
CA TRP A 783 27.48 17.85 -11.54
C TRP A 783 27.54 16.63 -10.63
N ILE A 784 26.84 15.56 -11.00
CA ILE A 784 26.84 14.29 -10.30
C ILE A 784 27.68 13.30 -11.10
N CYS A 785 28.76 12.83 -10.48
CA CYS A 785 29.80 12.06 -11.16
C CYS A 785 30.09 10.73 -10.44
N THR A 786 30.58 9.74 -11.17
CA THR A 786 31.31 8.57 -10.66
C THR A 786 32.80 8.71 -10.92
N GLN A 787 33.61 7.95 -10.18
CA GLN A 787 35.04 7.84 -10.44
C GLN A 787 35.34 6.54 -11.18
N ASP A 788 36.02 6.63 -12.32
CA ASP A 788 36.49 5.44 -13.05
C ASP A 788 37.56 4.72 -12.21
N TYR A 789 37.27 3.49 -11.81
CA TYR A 789 38.31 2.55 -11.39
C TYR A 789 39.03 2.08 -12.65
N VAL A 790 40.02 2.85 -13.10
CA VAL A 790 41.06 2.30 -13.95
C VAL A 790 41.71 1.19 -13.12
N GLN A 791 41.45 -0.08 -13.46
CA GLN A 791 42.28 -1.19 -13.02
C GLN A 791 43.71 -0.77 -13.31
N SER A 792 44.51 -0.59 -12.26
CA SER A 792 45.95 -0.54 -12.39
C SER A 792 46.36 -1.77 -13.17
N GLN A 793 46.80 -1.57 -14.42
CA GLN A 793 47.60 -2.56 -15.13
C GLN A 793 48.84 -2.80 -14.28
N ASP A 794 48.80 -3.85 -13.47
CA ASP A 794 49.98 -4.55 -13.05
C ASP A 794 49.98 -5.86 -13.87
N ASP A 795 50.56 -5.76 -15.07
CA ASP A 795 50.86 -6.91 -15.91
C ASP A 795 51.96 -7.72 -15.23
N SER A 796 51.58 -8.72 -14.44
CA SER A 796 52.34 -9.97 -14.30
C SER A 796 51.64 -10.93 -13.35
N LEU A 797 50.93 -11.91 -13.92
CA LEU A 797 50.96 -13.34 -13.59
C LEU A 797 49.77 -14.04 -14.27
N GLY A 798 50.09 -15.01 -15.14
CA GLY A 798 49.15 -15.65 -16.06
C GLY A 798 48.06 -16.51 -15.41
N PRO A 799 47.03 -16.92 -16.18
CA PRO A 799 45.84 -17.56 -15.65
C PRO A 799 46.08 -19.05 -15.34
N MET A 800 45.97 -19.44 -14.06
CA MET A 800 45.82 -20.85 -13.68
C MET A 800 44.35 -21.28 -13.79
N ARG A 801 44.12 -22.41 -14.47
CA ARG A 801 42.82 -23.05 -14.70
C ARG A 801 42.16 -23.54 -13.40
N PRO A 802 40.82 -23.59 -13.32
CA PRO A 802 40.10 -24.09 -12.14
C PRO A 802 40.11 -25.62 -12.08
N PHE A 803 40.52 -26.18 -10.94
CA PHE A 803 40.39 -27.61 -10.63
C PHE A 803 39.00 -27.94 -10.07
N ALA A 804 38.47 -29.07 -10.53
CA ALA A 804 37.18 -29.64 -10.17
C ALA A 804 37.15 -30.18 -8.73
N GLN A 805 35.97 -30.07 -8.10
CA GLN A 805 35.66 -30.63 -6.78
C GLN A 805 35.39 -32.14 -6.86
N HIS A 806 35.97 -32.92 -5.95
CA HIS A 806 35.44 -34.20 -5.46
C HIS A 806 36.00 -34.51 -4.05
N PRO A 807 35.36 -35.42 -3.29
CA PRO A 807 34.93 -35.14 -1.92
C PRO A 807 35.82 -35.70 -0.80
N TRP A 808 35.55 -35.17 0.38
CA TRP A 808 36.07 -35.45 1.72
C TRP A 808 36.39 -36.93 2.03
N ARG A 809 37.61 -37.17 2.51
CA ARG A 809 37.94 -38.20 3.52
C ARG A 809 39.11 -37.75 4.39
N GLY A 810 38.83 -37.63 5.69
CA GLY A 810 39.63 -38.26 6.74
C GLY A 810 40.96 -37.63 7.15
N LEU A 811 41.02 -37.34 8.46
CA LEU A 811 42.18 -37.45 9.35
C LEU A 811 43.11 -36.23 9.52
N THR A 812 42.77 -35.48 10.57
CA THR A 812 43.60 -35.18 11.76
C THR A 812 45.00 -34.60 11.62
N SER A 813 45.16 -33.53 12.42
CA SER A 813 46.33 -33.15 13.24
C SER A 813 47.34 -32.17 12.64
N GLY A 814 47.57 -31.09 13.39
CA GLY A 814 48.88 -30.42 13.46
C GLY A 814 48.96 -29.01 12.89
N SER A 815 48.68 -28.00 13.73
CA SER A 815 49.57 -26.81 13.82
C SER A 815 51.00 -27.28 14.19
N PRO A 816 52.10 -26.50 14.02
CA PRO A 816 52.13 -25.03 14.17
C PRO A 816 53.18 -24.23 13.35
N VAL A 817 53.12 -22.89 13.47
CA VAL A 817 54.18 -21.87 13.23
C VAL A 817 54.58 -21.67 11.75
N ASP A 818 54.61 -20.50 11.12
CA ASP A 818 54.84 -19.09 11.53
C ASP A 818 53.75 -18.13 11.03
#